data_AF-A0A2H3JCG9-F1
#
_entry.id   AF-A0A2H3JCG9-F1
#
_cell.length_a   1.000
_cell.length_b   1.000
_cell.length_c   1.000
_cell.angle_alpha   90.00
_cell.angle_beta   90.00
_cell.angle_gamma   90.00
#
_symmetry.space_group_name_H-M   'P 1'
#
loop_
_entity.id
_entity.type
_entity.pdbx_description
1 polymer ?
#
loop_
_entity_poly.entity_id
_entity_poly.type
_entity_poly.pdbx_seq_one_letter_code
_entity_poly.pdbx_strand_id
1 'polypeptide(L)'
;MLEIKSMELTDEHASRQDTLHALEAKAAELTSERVAREGAARALELKDAELAAERDSHKQFVDELDMSRYAMQQLEAALESERASRVDTARAVESERTAHAETSRALEARAAELAAERDGRTEALRELDTTRDACCRLEAALEASAAEVNAERDSRANISRSLETRTAQLAAERSSHEETTRALDVAQQARVQLEEKAGSMSAEIIALRSTRDELVQSLELRSSELDAERDSHLAVAEALKMRDAELAAERSSHEETTRALDAAQQARVQLKEKFASKSSELSALRMSSNELAQSLKSRDFELEAERSSHLAVTEELKMKDAELTAERSSHEEATRALGVAQQARLQLQEKVESVSAELATLQSTCDELAQSLKSNAAELNAERNSHLAVAEALHKKDAELTAEHLSHQETARALDAARLAHSHLEDALSAKSTELETKEQSLRDALRAVEAKAAELADERSVRAQIAQAHKEAQERLQQLNDTFQTQSAELAAERTRRSETVKALEAAHAQASRDAAARAKELDRLKSILEDTKAKVASLSADKEYASKRLHEVELRLSIANQEREQVEVEKKSVSDQLWGLKTRVHTFVDAIRRAVSEIELLAQRAARPGSSPDPREKAQSVQPEGKLDVEAIVAALPQLVLRVDSAKETIARTLTDKENQTSTVRAMQLQLSQALRSKEKAERDCSTATEQIRNLEQRLLASRSSFERDIEAERSRAMTAERLSETFKKSEQELRERFDSMFKELLEANSNTVRLQGTVRRIEEEKQRALRRLSSPLGALFYALGGGEDQPSA
;
A
#
# COMPACT_ATOMS: atom_id res chain seq x y z
N MET A 1 -202.73 132.61 166.30
CA MET A 1 -202.72 133.30 164.99
C MET A 1 -201.48 132.86 164.23
N LEU A 2 -201.46 132.66 162.91
CA LEU A 2 -202.18 131.66 162.09
C LEU A 2 -201.44 131.44 160.74
N GLU A 3 -200.42 132.22 160.33
CA GLU A 3 -200.03 132.27 158.89
C GLU A 3 -198.53 132.15 158.50
N ILE A 4 -197.55 132.04 159.42
CA ILE A 4 -196.12 131.95 159.04
C ILE A 4 -195.60 130.49 158.98
N LYS A 5 -196.54 129.54 159.09
CA LYS A 5 -196.39 128.08 159.00
C LYS A 5 -196.07 127.54 157.58
N SER A 6 -195.93 128.41 156.57
CA SER A 6 -195.88 128.10 155.13
C SER A 6 -194.54 127.75 154.48
N MET A 7 -193.62 128.71 154.51
CA MET A 7 -192.76 128.97 153.35
C MET A 7 -191.28 128.62 153.54
N GLU A 8 -190.74 128.62 154.76
CA GLU A 8 -189.30 128.34 154.93
C GLU A 8 -188.96 126.83 154.85
N LEU A 9 -189.92 125.94 155.12
CA LEU A 9 -189.70 124.49 154.99
C LEU A 9 -189.78 123.98 153.55
N THR A 10 -190.29 124.78 152.60
CA THR A 10 -190.28 124.44 151.17
C THR A 10 -189.02 124.89 150.47
N ASP A 11 -188.40 125.99 150.90
CA ASP A 11 -187.18 126.50 150.27
C ASP A 11 -185.92 125.71 150.69
N GLU A 12 -185.87 125.16 151.90
CA GLU A 12 -184.71 124.33 152.30
C GLU A 12 -184.74 122.92 151.69
N HIS A 13 -185.93 122.39 151.37
CA HIS A 13 -186.06 121.09 150.71
C HIS A 13 -185.70 121.13 149.22
N ALA A 14 -185.88 122.28 148.55
CA ALA A 14 -185.42 122.47 147.17
C ALA A 14 -183.87 122.54 147.08
N SER A 15 -183.21 123.23 148.02
CA SER A 15 -181.75 123.38 148.03
C SER A 15 -181.00 122.03 148.26
N ARG A 16 -181.59 121.11 149.01
CA ARG A 16 -181.00 119.76 149.22
C ARG A 16 -181.21 118.81 148.04
N GLN A 17 -182.20 119.07 147.18
CA GLN A 17 -182.44 118.24 146.00
C GLN A 17 -181.54 118.63 144.82
N ASP A 18 -181.23 119.93 144.67
CA ASP A 18 -180.30 120.39 143.65
C ASP A 18 -178.83 120.02 143.93
N THR A 19 -178.45 119.92 145.21
CA THR A 19 -177.09 119.49 145.59
C THR A 19 -176.85 117.98 145.39
N LEU A 20 -177.91 117.17 145.40
CA LEU A 20 -177.80 115.73 145.12
C LEU A 20 -177.64 115.45 143.61
N HIS A 21 -178.35 116.18 142.75
CA HIS A 21 -178.18 116.05 141.30
C HIS A 21 -176.83 116.57 140.80
N ALA A 22 -176.24 117.56 141.47
CA ALA A 22 -174.88 118.01 141.15
C ALA A 22 -173.79 116.96 141.47
N LEU A 23 -174.01 116.08 142.46
CA LEU A 23 -173.04 115.04 142.83
C LEU A 23 -173.17 113.78 141.96
N GLU A 24 -174.38 113.44 141.50
CA GLU A 24 -174.57 112.33 140.55
C GLU A 24 -173.95 112.63 139.17
N ALA A 25 -174.04 113.88 138.70
CA ALA A 25 -173.39 114.28 137.45
C ALA A 25 -171.85 114.14 137.51
N LYS A 26 -171.23 114.43 138.67
CA LYS A 26 -169.77 114.32 138.85
C LYS A 26 -169.27 112.88 138.93
N ALA A 27 -170.10 111.93 139.38
CA ALA A 27 -169.74 110.51 139.41
C ALA A 27 -169.74 109.87 138.01
N ALA A 28 -170.62 110.33 137.12
CA ALA A 28 -170.68 109.89 135.73
C ALA A 28 -169.46 110.36 134.89
N GLU A 29 -168.92 111.55 135.19
CA GLU A 29 -167.79 112.10 134.45
C GLU A 29 -166.46 111.37 134.76
N LEU A 30 -166.23 111.01 136.03
CA LEU A 30 -165.02 110.29 136.45
C LEU A 30 -164.97 108.82 135.97
N THR A 31 -166.13 108.20 135.72
CA THR A 31 -166.20 106.86 135.14
C THR A 31 -165.88 106.87 133.65
N SER A 32 -166.28 107.92 132.93
CA SER A 32 -165.93 108.08 131.51
C SER A 32 -164.43 108.35 131.29
N GLU A 33 -163.75 109.08 132.18
CA GLU A 33 -162.31 109.36 132.06
C GLU A 33 -161.44 108.12 132.31
N ARG A 34 -161.88 107.20 133.20
CA ARG A 34 -161.13 105.97 133.49
C ARG A 34 -161.11 104.99 132.30
N VAL A 35 -162.24 104.88 131.58
CA VAL A 35 -162.33 104.00 130.40
C VAL A 35 -161.44 104.51 129.25
N ALA A 36 -161.32 105.84 129.07
CA ALA A 36 -160.43 106.41 128.07
C ALA A 36 -158.94 106.13 128.34
N ARG A 37 -158.51 106.16 129.61
CA ARG A 37 -157.11 105.86 129.98
C ARG A 37 -156.74 104.38 129.84
N GLU A 38 -157.66 103.46 130.13
CA GLU A 38 -157.44 102.02 129.87
C GLU A 38 -157.38 101.71 128.37
N GLY A 39 -158.13 102.42 127.54
CA GLY A 39 -158.04 102.32 126.08
C GLY A 39 -156.67 102.74 125.53
N ALA A 40 -156.07 103.80 126.07
CA ALA A 40 -154.75 104.29 125.63
C ALA A 40 -153.60 103.36 126.03
N ALA A 41 -153.66 102.72 127.21
CA ALA A 41 -152.62 101.83 127.68
C ALA A 41 -152.45 100.58 126.81
N ARG A 42 -153.56 99.96 126.36
CA ARG A 42 -153.50 98.76 125.51
C ARG A 42 -152.94 99.02 124.10
N ALA A 43 -153.10 100.24 123.57
CA ALA A 43 -152.57 100.59 122.25
C ALA A 43 -151.03 100.70 122.24
N LEU A 44 -150.41 101.11 123.35
CA LEU A 44 -148.95 101.19 123.48
C LEU A 44 -148.30 99.82 123.59
N GLU A 45 -148.91 98.90 124.34
CA GLU A 45 -148.40 97.53 124.53
C GLU A 45 -148.32 96.75 123.20
N LEU A 46 -149.28 97.00 122.30
CA LEU A 46 -149.32 96.38 120.96
C LEU A 46 -148.20 96.92 120.04
N LYS A 47 -147.84 98.19 120.20
CA LYS A 47 -146.78 98.87 119.43
C LYS A 47 -145.37 98.41 119.83
N ASP A 48 -145.16 98.10 121.11
CA ASP A 48 -143.89 97.56 121.59
C ASP A 48 -143.65 96.12 121.10
N ALA A 49 -144.73 95.32 120.94
CA ALA A 49 -144.64 93.96 120.39
C ALA A 49 -144.25 93.95 118.89
N GLU A 50 -144.74 94.89 118.07
CA GLU A 50 -144.37 95.00 116.66
C GLU A 50 -142.88 95.37 116.47
N LEU A 51 -142.35 96.32 117.26
CA LEU A 51 -140.94 96.73 117.16
C LEU A 51 -139.96 95.63 117.60
N ALA A 52 -140.38 94.72 118.50
CA ALA A 52 -139.58 93.56 118.87
C ALA A 52 -139.47 92.56 117.69
N ALA A 53 -140.58 92.27 117.01
CA ALA A 53 -140.59 91.36 115.86
C ALA A 53 -139.75 91.89 114.68
N GLU A 54 -139.75 93.21 114.43
CA GLU A 54 -138.97 93.83 113.36
C GLU A 54 -137.45 93.72 113.61
N ARG A 55 -137.02 93.84 114.87
CA ARG A 55 -135.60 93.67 115.25
C ARG A 55 -135.12 92.24 115.07
N ASP A 56 -135.94 91.25 115.41
CA ASP A 56 -135.58 89.83 115.23
C ASP A 56 -135.48 89.46 113.74
N SER A 57 -136.37 89.99 112.89
CA SER A 57 -136.30 89.79 111.43
C SER A 57 -135.02 90.38 110.82
N HIS A 58 -134.59 91.57 111.26
CA HIS A 58 -133.36 92.18 110.76
C HIS A 58 -132.11 91.37 111.14
N LYS A 59 -132.10 90.75 112.32
CA LYS A 59 -130.99 89.92 112.77
C LYS A 59 -130.84 88.66 111.90
N GLN A 60 -131.96 88.00 111.54
CA GLN A 60 -131.93 86.86 110.60
C GLN A 60 -131.35 87.24 109.24
N PHE A 61 -131.71 88.41 108.70
CA PHE A 61 -131.23 88.84 107.38
C PHE A 61 -129.72 89.08 107.33
N VAL A 62 -129.14 89.54 108.44
CA VAL A 62 -127.68 89.73 108.56
C VAL A 62 -126.95 88.38 108.59
N ASP A 63 -127.46 87.41 109.34
CA ASP A 63 -126.87 86.07 109.43
C ASP A 63 -126.89 85.36 108.06
N GLU A 64 -127.96 85.51 107.26
CA GLU A 64 -128.05 84.95 105.90
C GLU A 64 -127.03 85.56 104.91
N LEU A 65 -126.76 86.87 105.03
CA LEU A 65 -125.77 87.55 104.19
C LEU A 65 -124.35 87.11 104.51
N ASP A 66 -124.02 86.91 105.79
CA ASP A 66 -122.69 86.44 106.18
C ASP A 66 -122.45 84.99 105.74
N MET A 67 -123.47 84.13 105.81
CA MET A 67 -123.40 82.78 105.24
C MET A 67 -123.20 82.80 103.71
N SER A 68 -123.85 83.73 103.00
CA SER A 68 -123.68 83.88 101.55
C SER A 68 -122.27 84.37 101.18
N ARG A 69 -121.69 85.29 101.94
CA ARG A 69 -120.28 85.69 101.74
C ARG A 69 -119.31 84.55 101.97
N TYR A 70 -119.53 83.76 103.03
CA TYR A 70 -118.68 82.61 103.33
C TYR A 70 -118.72 81.58 102.19
N ALA A 71 -119.91 81.28 101.65
CA ALA A 71 -120.07 80.39 100.50
C ALA A 71 -119.38 80.91 99.24
N MET A 72 -119.44 82.23 98.98
CA MET A 72 -118.79 82.83 97.82
C MET A 72 -117.26 82.76 97.91
N GLN A 73 -116.68 83.00 99.09
CA GLN A 73 -115.24 82.86 99.31
C GLN A 73 -114.74 81.42 99.12
N GLN A 74 -115.52 80.42 99.56
CA GLN A 74 -115.22 79.00 99.32
C GLN A 74 -115.19 78.65 97.83
N LEU A 75 -116.12 79.20 97.04
CA LEU A 75 -116.18 78.97 95.59
C LEU A 75 -114.99 79.60 94.86
N GLU A 76 -114.60 80.81 95.26
CA GLU A 76 -113.48 81.53 94.64
C GLU A 76 -112.15 80.79 94.89
N ALA A 77 -111.94 80.31 96.13
CA ALA A 77 -110.79 79.46 96.46
C ALA A 77 -110.76 78.14 95.68
N ALA A 78 -111.91 77.51 95.46
CA ALA A 78 -112.00 76.28 94.65
C ALA A 78 -111.67 76.54 93.17
N LEU A 79 -112.11 77.67 92.61
CA LEU A 79 -111.79 78.06 91.23
C LEU A 79 -110.31 78.40 91.06
N GLU A 80 -109.69 79.06 92.04
CA GLU A 80 -108.25 79.32 92.02
C GLU A 80 -107.43 78.03 92.10
N SER A 81 -107.85 77.08 92.95
CA SER A 81 -107.25 75.74 93.03
C SER A 81 -107.36 74.97 91.70
N GLU A 82 -108.52 75.00 91.04
CA GLU A 82 -108.74 74.34 89.74
C GLU A 82 -107.91 75.00 88.62
N ARG A 83 -107.80 76.33 88.63
CA ARG A 83 -106.94 77.05 87.67
C ARG A 83 -105.47 76.67 87.83
N ALA A 84 -104.99 76.57 89.08
CA ALA A 84 -103.62 76.12 89.35
C ALA A 84 -103.40 74.68 88.85
N SER A 85 -104.34 73.76 89.14
CA SER A 85 -104.29 72.38 88.66
C SER A 85 -104.21 72.29 87.13
N ARG A 86 -105.02 73.08 86.41
CA ARG A 86 -104.99 73.10 84.94
C ARG A 86 -103.67 73.58 84.37
N VAL A 87 -103.06 74.61 84.96
CA VAL A 87 -101.74 75.10 84.52
C VAL A 87 -100.68 74.01 84.71
N ASP A 88 -100.72 73.27 85.82
CA ASP A 88 -99.80 72.16 86.06
C ASP A 88 -100.02 71.00 85.08
N THR A 89 -101.27 70.64 84.77
CA THR A 89 -101.56 69.62 83.73
C THR A 89 -101.10 70.05 82.34
N ALA A 90 -101.28 71.33 81.97
CA ALA A 90 -100.81 71.84 80.69
C ALA A 90 -99.28 71.80 80.59
N ARG A 91 -98.58 72.17 81.67
CA ARG A 91 -97.11 72.07 81.76
C ARG A 91 -96.64 70.61 81.68
N ALA A 92 -97.34 69.67 82.32
CA ALA A 92 -97.04 68.24 82.23
C ALA A 92 -97.19 67.72 80.79
N VAL A 93 -98.31 68.03 80.11
CA VAL A 93 -98.52 67.63 78.71
C VAL A 93 -97.49 68.24 77.77
N GLU A 94 -97.08 69.49 78.00
CA GLU A 94 -96.03 70.13 77.20
C GLU A 94 -94.67 69.45 77.41
N SER A 95 -94.35 69.07 78.65
CA SER A 95 -93.14 68.30 78.95
C SER A 95 -93.14 66.89 78.33
N GLU A 96 -94.31 66.23 78.27
CA GLU A 96 -94.48 64.95 77.59
C GLU A 96 -94.31 65.10 76.08
N ARG A 97 -94.84 66.18 75.47
CA ARG A 97 -94.66 66.47 74.05
C ARG A 97 -93.20 66.73 73.70
N THR A 98 -92.47 67.48 74.53
CA THR A 98 -91.03 67.70 74.31
C THR A 98 -90.25 66.39 74.44
N ALA A 99 -90.55 65.56 75.44
CA ALA A 99 -89.94 64.25 75.61
C ALA A 99 -90.27 63.30 74.44
N HIS A 100 -91.50 63.32 73.93
CA HIS A 100 -91.89 62.56 72.75
C HIS A 100 -91.19 63.04 71.47
N ALA A 101 -91.02 64.35 71.29
CA ALA A 101 -90.27 64.89 70.16
C ALA A 101 -88.78 64.53 70.25
N GLU A 102 -88.20 64.53 71.44
CA GLU A 102 -86.81 64.11 71.67
C GLU A 102 -86.61 62.61 71.44
N THR A 103 -87.52 61.77 71.94
CA THR A 103 -87.48 60.32 71.67
C THR A 103 -87.69 60.01 70.20
N SER A 104 -88.59 60.72 69.50
CA SER A 104 -88.78 60.56 68.05
C SER A 104 -87.51 60.92 67.28
N ARG A 105 -86.86 62.04 67.62
CA ARG A 105 -85.56 62.43 67.03
C ARG A 105 -84.45 61.41 67.33
N ALA A 106 -84.41 60.87 68.55
CA ALA A 106 -83.45 59.84 68.91
C ALA A 106 -83.69 58.53 68.14
N LEU A 107 -84.95 58.14 67.90
CA LEU A 107 -85.30 56.98 67.09
C LEU A 107 -84.99 57.18 65.60
N GLU A 108 -85.22 58.38 65.05
CA GLU A 108 -84.83 58.73 63.68
C GLU A 108 -83.30 58.69 63.50
N ALA A 109 -82.55 59.28 64.44
CA ALA A 109 -81.10 59.19 64.44
C ALA A 109 -80.63 57.73 64.52
N ARG A 110 -81.24 56.92 65.39
CA ARG A 110 -80.90 55.50 65.51
C ARG A 110 -81.26 54.70 64.26
N ALA A 111 -82.37 55.01 63.60
CA ALA A 111 -82.75 54.39 62.35
C ALA A 111 -81.76 54.73 61.23
N ALA A 112 -81.29 55.98 61.17
CA ALA A 112 -80.24 56.42 60.23
C ALA A 112 -78.90 55.72 60.50
N GLU A 113 -78.48 55.60 61.77
CA GLU A 113 -77.29 54.83 62.16
C GLU A 113 -77.39 53.36 61.74
N LEU A 114 -78.53 52.71 61.99
CA LEU A 114 -78.76 51.32 61.59
C LEU A 114 -78.83 51.13 60.07
N ALA A 115 -79.25 52.15 59.32
CA ALA A 115 -79.18 52.13 57.86
C ALA A 115 -77.72 52.22 57.40
N ALA A 116 -76.95 53.17 57.93
CA ALA A 116 -75.53 53.31 57.64
C ALA A 116 -74.71 52.06 58.02
N GLU A 117 -75.02 51.41 59.16
CA GLU A 117 -74.38 50.15 59.57
C GLU A 117 -74.69 49.00 58.60
N ARG A 118 -75.94 48.91 58.11
CA ARG A 118 -76.31 47.91 57.10
C ARG A 118 -75.60 48.16 55.78
N ASP A 119 -75.57 49.41 55.33
CA ASP A 119 -74.88 49.79 54.09
C ASP A 119 -73.38 49.47 54.19
N GLY A 120 -72.72 49.88 55.28
CA GLY A 120 -71.32 49.55 55.56
C GLY A 120 -71.06 48.05 55.66
N ARG A 121 -71.99 47.28 56.25
CA ARG A 121 -71.90 45.80 56.26
C ARG A 121 -72.04 45.20 54.86
N THR A 122 -72.91 45.74 54.01
CA THR A 122 -73.04 45.25 52.62
C THR A 122 -71.81 45.58 51.80
N GLU A 123 -71.19 46.73 52.03
CA GLU A 123 -69.93 47.14 51.39
C GLU A 123 -68.78 46.22 51.84
N ALA A 124 -68.64 45.99 53.15
CA ALA A 124 -67.66 45.04 53.69
C ALA A 124 -67.85 43.62 53.15
N LEU A 125 -69.09 43.16 52.94
CA LEU A 125 -69.35 41.85 52.32
C LEU A 125 -68.92 41.82 50.84
N ARG A 126 -69.17 42.89 50.06
CA ARG A 126 -68.66 42.99 48.69
C ARG A 126 -67.13 43.02 48.66
N GLU A 127 -66.50 43.73 49.58
CA GLU A 127 -65.03 43.72 49.73
C GLU A 127 -64.52 42.31 50.07
N LEU A 128 -65.20 41.58 50.95
CA LEU A 128 -64.87 40.19 51.26
C LEU A 128 -65.05 39.25 50.06
N ASP A 129 -66.10 39.42 49.26
CA ASP A 129 -66.29 38.63 48.04
C ASP A 129 -65.22 38.94 46.99
N THR A 130 -64.87 40.23 46.79
CA THR A 130 -63.81 40.61 45.84
C THR A 130 -62.42 40.13 46.29
N THR A 131 -62.14 40.14 47.59
CA THR A 131 -60.90 39.58 48.14
C THR A 131 -60.86 38.06 48.01
N ARG A 132 -61.99 37.37 48.24
CA ARG A 132 -62.11 35.93 47.99
C ARG A 132 -61.87 35.58 46.52
N ASP A 133 -62.47 36.31 45.59
CA ASP A 133 -62.24 36.12 44.15
C ASP A 133 -60.77 36.37 43.79
N ALA A 134 -60.13 37.37 44.41
CA ALA A 134 -58.70 37.60 44.24
C ALA A 134 -57.86 36.43 44.78
N CYS A 135 -58.21 35.88 45.95
CA CYS A 135 -57.56 34.68 46.50
C CYS A 135 -57.71 33.47 45.56
N CYS A 136 -58.91 33.20 45.04
CA CYS A 136 -59.11 32.09 44.10
C CYS A 136 -58.31 32.28 42.79
N ARG A 137 -58.20 33.52 42.28
CA ARG A 137 -57.35 33.81 41.13
C ARG A 137 -55.86 33.59 41.43
N LEU A 138 -55.42 33.97 42.63
CA LEU A 138 -54.03 33.75 43.08
C LEU A 138 -53.73 32.25 43.27
N GLU A 139 -54.66 31.48 43.84
CA GLU A 139 -54.54 30.02 43.95
C GLU A 139 -54.42 29.36 42.57
N ALA A 140 -55.29 29.73 41.62
CA ALA A 140 -55.21 29.23 40.25
C ALA A 140 -53.88 29.62 39.56
N ALA A 141 -53.38 30.83 39.79
CA ALA A 141 -52.08 31.27 39.28
C ALA A 141 -50.91 30.51 39.93
N LEU A 142 -51.00 30.19 41.23
CA LEU A 142 -50.02 29.36 41.93
C LEU A 142 -50.01 27.93 41.43
N GLU A 143 -51.18 27.34 41.19
CA GLU A 143 -51.31 25.99 40.60
C GLU A 143 -50.73 25.94 39.18
N ALA A 144 -51.04 26.94 38.35
CA ALA A 144 -50.47 27.07 37.01
C ALA A 144 -48.93 27.21 37.08
N SER A 145 -48.42 28.07 37.96
CA SER A 145 -46.98 28.22 38.18
C SER A 145 -46.31 26.94 38.69
N ALA A 146 -46.96 26.20 39.58
CA ALA A 146 -46.47 24.90 40.05
C ALA A 146 -46.41 23.86 38.92
N ALA A 147 -47.41 23.86 38.03
CA ALA A 147 -47.42 23.00 36.84
C ALA A 147 -46.27 23.36 35.88
N GLU A 148 -46.04 24.65 35.62
CA GLU A 148 -44.90 25.13 34.81
C GLU A 148 -43.55 24.73 35.42
N VAL A 149 -43.38 24.91 36.73
CA VAL A 149 -42.15 24.52 37.42
C VAL A 149 -41.91 23.00 37.35
N ASN A 150 -42.96 22.19 37.45
CA ASN A 150 -42.83 20.74 37.32
C ASN A 150 -42.49 20.34 35.87
N ALA A 151 -43.14 20.93 34.87
CA ALA A 151 -42.80 20.70 33.47
C ALA A 151 -41.34 21.10 33.15
N GLU A 152 -40.87 22.21 33.70
CA GLU A 152 -39.49 22.66 33.58
C GLU A 152 -38.52 21.69 34.28
N ARG A 153 -38.87 21.16 35.46
CA ARG A 153 -38.07 20.12 36.13
C ARG A 153 -37.97 18.84 35.30
N ASP A 154 -39.07 18.39 34.70
CA ASP A 154 -39.09 17.21 33.84
C ASP A 154 -38.27 17.44 32.56
N SER A 155 -38.38 18.64 31.97
CA SER A 155 -37.55 19.08 30.84
C SER A 155 -36.06 19.05 31.20
N ARG A 156 -35.67 19.63 32.34
CA ARG A 156 -34.29 19.60 32.83
C ARG A 156 -33.80 18.18 33.09
N ALA A 157 -34.61 17.31 33.69
CA ALA A 157 -34.26 15.92 33.92
C ALA A 157 -34.04 15.15 32.61
N ASN A 158 -34.85 15.43 31.57
CA ASN A 158 -34.65 14.89 30.23
C ASN A 158 -33.34 15.40 29.61
N ILE A 159 -33.06 16.71 29.71
CA ILE A 159 -31.81 17.31 29.21
C ILE A 159 -30.60 16.70 29.93
N SER A 160 -30.64 16.56 31.25
CA SER A 160 -29.58 15.92 32.04
C SER A 160 -29.31 14.49 31.58
N ARG A 161 -30.35 13.65 31.40
CA ARG A 161 -30.19 12.29 30.86
C ARG A 161 -29.62 12.28 29.44
N SER A 162 -30.04 13.22 28.59
CA SER A 162 -29.49 13.35 27.24
C SER A 162 -28.00 13.73 27.26
N LEU A 163 -27.59 14.64 28.17
CA LEU A 163 -26.20 15.04 28.35
C LEU A 163 -25.34 13.90 28.92
N GLU A 164 -25.85 13.15 29.89
CA GLU A 164 -25.17 11.96 30.42
C GLU A 164 -24.94 10.92 29.32
N THR A 165 -25.97 10.66 28.51
CA THR A 165 -25.88 9.74 27.37
C THR A 165 -24.85 10.22 26.35
N ARG A 166 -24.84 11.52 26.03
CA ARG A 166 -23.86 12.10 25.09
C ARG A 166 -22.45 12.07 25.66
N THR A 167 -22.29 12.26 26.96
CA THR A 167 -20.99 12.18 27.65
C THR A 167 -20.45 10.76 27.61
N ALA A 168 -21.31 9.75 27.83
CA ALA A 168 -20.93 8.34 27.70
C ALA A 168 -20.53 7.98 26.26
N GLN A 169 -21.26 8.48 25.25
CA GLN A 169 -20.89 8.30 23.84
C GLN A 169 -19.54 8.93 23.52
N LEU A 170 -19.30 10.17 23.95
CA LEU A 170 -18.00 10.83 23.76
C LEU A 170 -16.85 10.10 24.45
N ALA A 171 -17.09 9.51 25.62
CA ALA A 171 -16.09 8.68 26.30
C ALA A 171 -15.77 7.41 25.50
N ALA A 172 -16.79 6.74 24.94
CA ALA A 172 -16.61 5.59 24.07
C ALA A 172 -15.87 5.96 22.76
N GLU A 173 -16.23 7.09 22.13
CA GLU A 173 -15.54 7.62 20.95
C GLU A 173 -14.07 7.94 21.25
N ARG A 174 -13.76 8.54 22.41
CA ARG A 174 -12.37 8.80 22.84
C ARG A 174 -11.58 7.50 23.05
N SER A 175 -12.17 6.50 23.70
CA SER A 175 -11.52 5.19 23.87
C SER A 175 -11.22 4.54 22.53
N SER A 176 -12.18 4.58 21.60
CA SER A 176 -12.00 4.08 20.24
C SER A 176 -10.91 4.85 19.49
N HIS A 177 -10.88 6.19 19.61
CA HIS A 177 -9.84 7.00 19.00
C HIS A 177 -8.46 6.64 19.58
N GLU A 178 -8.31 6.50 20.90
CA GLU A 178 -7.05 6.08 21.51
C GLU A 178 -6.58 4.71 21.00
N GLU A 179 -7.48 3.74 20.83
CA GLU A 179 -7.16 2.44 20.24
C GLU A 179 -6.68 2.58 18.79
N THR A 180 -7.35 3.41 17.99
CA THR A 180 -6.93 3.66 16.60
C THR A 180 -5.57 4.37 16.53
N THR A 181 -5.27 5.28 17.46
CA THR A 181 -3.97 5.94 17.56
C THR A 181 -2.88 4.94 17.95
N ARG A 182 -3.13 4.07 18.95
CA ARG A 182 -2.18 3.00 19.31
C ARG A 182 -1.93 2.05 18.14
N ALA A 183 -2.97 1.68 17.38
CA ALA A 183 -2.83 0.85 16.19
C ALA A 183 -2.00 1.55 15.09
N LEU A 184 -2.18 2.86 14.92
CA LEU A 184 -1.40 3.67 13.99
C LEU A 184 0.08 3.72 14.41
N ASP A 185 0.36 3.93 15.69
CA ASP A 185 1.74 3.96 16.22
C ASP A 185 2.45 2.62 15.99
N VAL A 186 1.77 1.50 16.25
CA VAL A 186 2.29 0.15 15.97
C VAL A 186 2.55 -0.05 14.48
N ALA A 187 1.64 0.40 13.61
CA ALA A 187 1.81 0.32 12.17
C ALA A 187 2.98 1.18 11.66
N GLN A 188 3.17 2.37 12.23
CA GLN A 188 4.32 3.24 11.92
C GLN A 188 5.64 2.60 12.36
N GLN A 189 5.70 2.00 13.56
CA GLN A 189 6.88 1.27 14.01
C GLN A 189 7.22 0.08 13.10
N ALA A 190 6.21 -0.70 12.70
CA ALA A 190 6.39 -1.81 11.77
C ALA A 190 6.91 -1.32 10.40
N ARG A 191 6.44 -0.15 9.93
CA ARG A 191 6.92 0.46 8.68
C ARG A 191 8.39 0.86 8.77
N VAL A 192 8.80 1.55 9.84
CA VAL A 192 10.20 1.94 10.06
C VAL A 192 11.12 0.72 10.07
N GLN A 193 10.72 -0.37 10.73
CA GLN A 193 11.50 -1.60 10.75
C GLN A 193 11.61 -2.27 9.37
N LEU A 194 10.57 -2.20 8.55
CA LEU A 194 10.62 -2.68 7.17
C LEU A 194 11.54 -1.80 6.30
N GLU A 195 11.52 -0.48 6.49
CA GLU A 195 12.42 0.45 5.80
C GLU A 195 13.89 0.17 6.19
N GLU A 196 14.19 -0.04 7.47
CA GLU A 196 15.53 -0.43 7.95
C GLU A 196 15.98 -1.78 7.36
N LYS A 197 15.09 -2.79 7.33
CA LYS A 197 15.38 -4.08 6.71
C LYS A 197 15.66 -3.95 5.21
N ALA A 198 14.86 -3.14 4.50
CA ALA A 198 15.08 -2.87 3.08
C ALA A 198 16.43 -2.17 2.85
N GLY A 199 16.79 -1.20 3.71
CA GLY A 199 18.10 -0.57 3.70
C GLY A 199 19.25 -1.56 3.89
N SER A 200 19.14 -2.45 4.90
CA SER A 200 20.14 -3.50 5.17
C SER A 200 20.27 -4.49 4.00
N MET A 201 19.15 -4.97 3.44
CA MET A 201 19.17 -5.86 2.28
C MET A 201 19.78 -5.18 1.05
N SER A 202 19.50 -3.89 0.84
CA SER A 202 20.09 -3.15 -0.27
C SER A 202 21.62 -3.04 -0.12
N ALA A 203 22.12 -2.81 1.09
CA ALA A 203 23.55 -2.82 1.38
C ALA A 203 24.18 -4.20 1.13
N GLU A 204 23.50 -5.28 1.53
CA GLU A 204 23.95 -6.65 1.30
C GLU A 204 24.01 -6.98 -0.21
N ILE A 205 23.01 -6.57 -0.99
CA ILE A 205 23.00 -6.74 -2.45
C ILE A 205 24.18 -6.00 -3.09
N ILE A 206 24.52 -4.79 -2.62
CA ILE A 206 25.67 -4.03 -3.10
C ILE A 206 26.97 -4.79 -2.78
N ALA A 207 27.13 -5.31 -1.56
CA ALA A 207 28.30 -6.09 -1.18
C ALA A 207 28.44 -7.39 -1.99
N LEU A 208 27.33 -8.10 -2.23
CA LEU A 208 27.29 -9.29 -3.08
C LEU A 208 27.64 -8.99 -4.54
N ARG A 209 27.24 -7.82 -5.06
CA ARG A 209 27.65 -7.38 -6.40
C ARG A 209 29.15 -7.07 -6.46
N SER A 210 29.70 -6.39 -5.45
CA SER A 210 31.15 -6.12 -5.36
C SER A 210 31.95 -7.43 -5.38
N THR A 211 31.59 -8.38 -4.51
CA THR A 211 32.29 -9.68 -4.43
C THR A 211 32.14 -10.50 -5.71
N ARG A 212 30.98 -10.44 -6.38
CA ARG A 212 30.80 -11.05 -7.70
C ARG A 212 31.74 -10.42 -8.72
N ASP A 213 31.85 -9.10 -8.76
CA ASP A 213 32.68 -8.41 -9.74
C ASP A 213 34.18 -8.70 -9.52
N GLU A 214 34.62 -8.80 -8.25
CA GLU A 214 35.96 -9.27 -7.88
C GLU A 214 36.24 -10.72 -8.32
N LEU A 215 35.25 -11.61 -8.18
CA LEU A 215 35.35 -13.00 -8.67
C LEU A 215 35.40 -13.08 -10.19
N VAL A 216 34.62 -12.25 -10.89
CA VAL A 216 34.66 -12.15 -12.36
C VAL A 216 36.05 -11.70 -12.82
N GLN A 217 36.61 -10.65 -12.22
CA GLN A 217 37.98 -10.20 -12.53
C GLN A 217 39.02 -11.30 -12.25
N SER A 218 38.88 -12.03 -11.15
CA SER A 218 39.77 -13.15 -10.81
C SER A 218 39.67 -14.30 -11.83
N LEU A 219 38.48 -14.58 -12.34
CA LEU A 219 38.26 -15.58 -13.39
C LEU A 219 38.79 -15.12 -14.75
N GLU A 220 38.62 -13.85 -15.10
CA GLU A 220 39.18 -13.26 -16.33
C GLU A 220 40.70 -13.30 -16.33
N LEU A 221 41.35 -12.91 -15.21
CA LEU A 221 42.79 -13.06 -15.03
C LEU A 221 43.23 -14.51 -15.23
N ARG A 222 42.54 -15.46 -14.58
CA ARG A 222 42.89 -16.88 -14.71
C ARG A 222 42.64 -17.45 -16.10
N SER A 223 41.63 -16.95 -16.81
CA SER A 223 41.41 -17.28 -18.22
C SER A 223 42.57 -16.77 -19.07
N SER A 224 43.00 -15.53 -18.86
CA SER A 224 44.13 -14.94 -19.59
C SER A 224 45.46 -15.67 -19.32
N GLU A 225 45.68 -16.14 -18.09
CA GLU A 225 46.83 -16.97 -17.73
C GLU A 225 46.79 -18.33 -18.46
N LEU A 226 45.63 -18.99 -18.51
CA LEU A 226 45.46 -20.25 -19.24
C LEU A 226 45.64 -20.09 -20.74
N ASP A 227 45.18 -18.98 -21.32
CA ASP A 227 45.39 -18.70 -22.73
C ASP A 227 46.88 -18.43 -23.03
N ALA A 228 47.58 -17.70 -22.16
CA ALA A 228 49.03 -17.54 -22.26
C ALA A 228 49.79 -18.88 -22.10
N GLU A 229 49.33 -19.77 -21.23
CA GLU A 229 49.89 -21.12 -21.07
C GLU A 229 49.67 -21.98 -22.33
N ARG A 230 48.48 -21.89 -22.94
CA ARG A 230 48.18 -22.55 -24.22
C ARG A 230 49.07 -22.03 -25.36
N ASP A 231 49.24 -20.72 -25.47
CA ASP A 231 50.11 -20.10 -26.47
C ASP A 231 51.58 -20.52 -26.26
N SER A 232 52.03 -20.61 -25.00
CA SER A 232 53.35 -21.15 -24.66
C SER A 232 53.51 -22.61 -25.10
N HIS A 233 52.52 -23.46 -24.82
CA HIS A 233 52.53 -24.85 -25.27
C HIS A 233 52.51 -24.99 -26.79
N LEU A 234 51.77 -24.12 -27.49
CA LEU A 234 51.75 -24.07 -28.95
C LEU A 234 53.14 -23.72 -29.50
N ALA A 235 53.79 -22.69 -28.94
CA ALA A 235 55.14 -22.29 -29.32
C ALA A 235 56.18 -23.42 -29.07
N VAL A 236 56.05 -24.14 -27.96
CA VAL A 236 56.90 -25.32 -27.68
C VAL A 236 56.66 -26.43 -28.70
N ALA A 237 55.41 -26.71 -29.07
CA ALA A 237 55.07 -27.71 -30.07
C ALA A 237 55.63 -27.35 -31.46
N GLU A 238 55.56 -26.08 -31.84
CA GLU A 238 56.16 -25.57 -33.08
C GLU A 238 57.70 -25.69 -33.06
N ALA A 239 58.34 -25.34 -31.94
CA ALA A 239 59.79 -25.50 -31.76
C ALA A 239 60.22 -26.97 -31.87
N LEU A 240 59.46 -27.90 -31.26
CA LEU A 240 59.72 -29.33 -31.38
C LEU A 240 59.55 -29.82 -32.83
N LYS A 241 58.51 -29.36 -33.54
CA LYS A 241 58.29 -29.70 -34.95
C LYS A 241 59.43 -29.20 -35.85
N MET A 242 59.93 -27.99 -35.59
CA MET A 242 61.12 -27.47 -36.27
C MET A 242 62.35 -28.31 -35.96
N ARG A 243 62.52 -28.74 -34.70
CA ARG A 243 63.66 -29.55 -34.30
C ARG A 243 63.62 -30.96 -34.90
N ASP A 244 62.44 -31.55 -35.03
CA ASP A 244 62.25 -32.82 -35.74
C ASP A 244 62.59 -32.69 -37.23
N ALA A 245 62.22 -31.56 -37.86
CA ALA A 245 62.58 -31.28 -39.25
C ALA A 245 64.11 -31.10 -39.43
N GLU A 246 64.77 -30.41 -38.51
CA GLU A 246 66.23 -30.29 -38.48
C GLU A 246 66.91 -31.66 -38.30
N LEU A 247 66.44 -32.49 -37.37
CA LEU A 247 66.98 -33.84 -37.17
C LEU A 247 66.77 -34.72 -38.40
N ALA A 248 65.66 -34.58 -39.12
CA ALA A 248 65.42 -35.27 -40.38
C ALA A 248 66.39 -34.80 -41.49
N ALA A 249 66.64 -33.49 -41.58
CA ALA A 249 67.62 -32.94 -42.51
C ALA A 249 69.05 -33.39 -42.18
N GLU A 250 69.41 -33.43 -40.89
CA GLU A 250 70.71 -33.90 -40.42
C GLU A 250 70.91 -35.40 -40.71
N ARG A 251 69.88 -36.23 -40.54
CA ARG A 251 69.90 -37.65 -40.95
C ARG A 251 70.07 -37.80 -42.46
N SER A 252 69.35 -37.02 -43.27
CA SER A 252 69.50 -37.03 -44.73
C SER A 252 70.91 -36.61 -45.16
N SER A 253 71.46 -35.57 -44.54
CA SER A 253 72.85 -35.13 -44.75
C SER A 253 73.83 -36.23 -44.34
N HIS A 254 73.59 -36.91 -43.22
CA HIS A 254 74.46 -38.01 -42.79
C HIS A 254 74.42 -39.17 -43.78
N GLU A 255 73.24 -39.57 -44.25
CA GLU A 255 73.09 -40.58 -45.31
C GLU A 255 73.87 -40.20 -46.57
N GLU A 256 73.81 -38.93 -46.99
CA GLU A 256 74.56 -38.42 -48.13
C GLU A 256 76.07 -38.45 -47.88
N THR A 257 76.55 -38.09 -46.68
CA THR A 257 77.97 -38.23 -46.32
C THR A 257 78.44 -39.69 -46.34
N THR A 258 77.62 -40.65 -45.90
CA THR A 258 77.94 -42.08 -46.02
C THR A 258 77.98 -42.54 -47.47
N ARG A 259 77.04 -42.12 -48.33
CA ARG A 259 77.09 -42.43 -49.77
C ARG A 259 78.34 -41.83 -50.43
N ALA A 260 78.71 -40.60 -50.07
CA ALA A 260 79.92 -39.95 -50.57
C ALA A 260 81.20 -40.67 -50.10
N LEU A 261 81.23 -41.17 -48.86
CA LEU A 261 82.32 -41.97 -48.34
C LEU A 261 82.45 -43.31 -49.10
N ASP A 262 81.34 -44.00 -49.35
CA ASP A 262 81.32 -45.24 -50.13
C ASP A 262 81.80 -45.01 -51.57
N ALA A 263 81.34 -43.92 -52.21
CA ALA A 263 81.79 -43.52 -53.53
C ALA A 263 83.30 -43.19 -53.55
N ALA A 264 83.81 -42.50 -52.53
CA ALA A 264 85.24 -42.22 -52.39
C ALA A 264 86.06 -43.50 -52.17
N GLN A 265 85.54 -44.48 -51.43
CA GLN A 265 86.18 -45.79 -51.26
C GLN A 265 86.21 -46.57 -52.58
N GLN A 266 85.12 -46.58 -53.36
CA GLN A 266 85.10 -47.18 -54.69
C GLN A 266 86.06 -46.49 -55.66
N ALA A 267 86.09 -45.15 -55.68
CA ALA A 267 87.03 -44.38 -56.49
C ALA A 267 88.49 -44.69 -56.12
N ARG A 268 88.79 -44.90 -54.83
CA ARG A 268 90.11 -45.32 -54.36
C ARG A 268 90.48 -46.73 -54.84
N VAL A 269 89.53 -47.66 -54.92
CA VAL A 269 89.75 -49.00 -55.50
C VAL A 269 90.04 -48.88 -57.00
N GLN A 270 89.24 -48.13 -57.74
CA GLN A 270 89.45 -47.89 -59.18
C GLN A 270 90.79 -47.19 -59.46
N LEU A 271 91.22 -46.25 -58.61
CA LEU A 271 92.52 -45.62 -58.73
C LEU A 271 93.67 -46.61 -58.49
N LYS A 272 93.55 -47.52 -57.52
CA LYS A 272 94.56 -48.59 -57.31
C LYS A 272 94.68 -49.49 -58.54
N GLU A 273 93.57 -49.86 -59.16
CA GLU A 273 93.55 -50.65 -60.40
C GLU A 273 94.18 -49.86 -61.56
N LYS A 274 93.84 -48.57 -61.71
CA LYS A 274 94.47 -47.67 -62.69
C LYS A 274 95.97 -47.49 -62.45
N PHE A 275 96.42 -47.42 -61.20
CA PHE A 275 97.86 -47.38 -60.88
C PHE A 275 98.56 -48.69 -61.25
N ALA A 276 97.93 -49.85 -61.03
CA ALA A 276 98.46 -51.13 -61.49
C ALA A 276 98.58 -51.17 -63.03
N SER A 277 97.55 -50.72 -63.75
CA SER A 277 97.55 -50.62 -65.22
C SER A 277 98.60 -49.64 -65.75
N LYS A 278 98.70 -48.43 -65.15
CA LYS A 278 99.71 -47.44 -65.53
C LYS A 278 101.14 -47.87 -65.18
N SER A 279 101.32 -48.65 -64.12
CA SER A 279 102.62 -49.24 -63.79
C SER A 279 103.06 -50.27 -64.85
N SER A 280 102.13 -51.06 -65.40
CA SER A 280 102.43 -51.93 -66.53
C SER A 280 102.69 -51.15 -67.83
N GLU A 281 101.93 -50.08 -68.09
CA GLU A 281 102.15 -49.20 -69.26
C GLU A 281 103.49 -48.47 -69.19
N LEU A 282 103.91 -47.98 -68.02
CA LEU A 282 105.22 -47.34 -67.84
C LEU A 282 106.40 -48.30 -68.06
N SER A 283 106.25 -49.57 -67.71
CA SER A 283 107.23 -50.60 -68.05
C SER A 283 107.30 -50.86 -69.56
N ALA A 284 106.17 -50.82 -70.27
CA ALA A 284 106.14 -50.95 -71.73
C ALA A 284 106.73 -49.71 -72.45
N LEU A 285 106.43 -48.51 -71.97
CA LEU A 285 106.99 -47.24 -72.49
C LEU A 285 108.49 -47.13 -72.26
N ARG A 286 109.03 -47.70 -71.17
CA ARG A 286 110.48 -47.77 -70.94
C ARG A 286 111.20 -48.59 -72.00
N MET A 287 110.58 -49.67 -72.49
CA MET A 287 111.14 -50.49 -73.56
C MET A 287 111.09 -49.77 -74.92
N SER A 288 109.96 -49.10 -75.21
CA SER A 288 109.77 -48.34 -76.46
C SER A 288 110.63 -47.07 -76.57
N SER A 289 110.88 -46.36 -75.46
CA SER A 289 111.75 -45.17 -75.44
C SER A 289 113.22 -45.51 -75.76
N ASN A 290 113.70 -46.69 -75.34
CA ASN A 290 115.04 -47.16 -75.68
C ASN A 290 115.20 -47.48 -77.18
N GLU A 291 114.12 -47.88 -77.86
CA GLU A 291 114.10 -48.10 -79.32
C GLU A 291 114.01 -46.78 -80.11
N LEU A 292 113.25 -45.80 -79.60
CA LEU A 292 113.10 -44.49 -80.23
C LEU A 292 114.39 -43.65 -80.18
N ALA A 293 115.21 -43.81 -79.14
CA ALA A 293 116.51 -43.14 -79.01
C ALA A 293 117.55 -43.59 -80.06
N GLN A 294 117.40 -44.79 -80.65
CA GLN A 294 118.22 -45.23 -81.78
C GLN A 294 117.69 -44.73 -83.14
N SER A 295 116.39 -44.47 -83.25
CA SER A 295 115.74 -43.99 -84.48
C SER A 295 115.78 -42.47 -84.67
N LEU A 296 116.02 -41.67 -83.62
CA LEU A 296 116.14 -40.20 -83.72
C LEU A 296 117.53 -39.74 -84.19
N LYS A 297 118.57 -40.58 -84.07
CA LYS A 297 119.92 -40.27 -84.58
C LYS A 297 120.01 -40.24 -86.11
N SER A 298 119.03 -40.79 -86.82
CA SER A 298 118.96 -40.85 -88.28
C SER A 298 118.00 -39.83 -88.91
N ARG A 299 117.18 -39.12 -88.13
CA ARG A 299 116.13 -38.20 -88.63
C ARG A 299 116.47 -36.71 -88.50
N ASP A 300 117.56 -36.37 -87.79
CA ASP A 300 118.06 -35.00 -87.69
C ASP A 300 118.66 -34.46 -89.01
N PHE A 301 118.89 -35.30 -90.03
CA PHE A 301 119.34 -34.86 -91.35
C PHE A 301 118.22 -34.39 -92.29
N GLU A 302 116.94 -34.60 -91.98
CA GLU A 302 115.83 -34.33 -92.91
C GLU A 302 114.92 -33.15 -92.52
N LEU A 303 114.99 -32.63 -91.28
CA LEU A 303 114.08 -31.59 -90.77
C LEU A 303 114.61 -30.14 -90.85
N GLU A 304 115.69 -29.91 -91.60
CA GLU A 304 116.24 -28.57 -91.87
C GLU A 304 115.57 -27.88 -93.08
N ALA A 305 114.74 -28.58 -93.86
CA ALA A 305 114.14 -28.06 -95.10
C ALA A 305 112.66 -27.60 -94.99
N GLU A 306 112.00 -27.81 -93.85
CA GLU A 306 110.52 -27.71 -93.75
C GLU A 306 110.04 -26.71 -92.67
N ARG A 307 110.82 -25.66 -92.41
CA ARG A 307 110.51 -24.61 -91.40
C ARG A 307 110.17 -23.22 -91.97
N SER A 308 110.04 -23.05 -93.28
CA SER A 308 109.85 -21.71 -93.90
C SER A 308 108.46 -21.36 -94.43
N SER A 309 107.37 -22.07 -94.07
CA SER A 309 106.04 -21.80 -94.70
C SER A 309 104.86 -21.48 -93.78
N HIS A 310 104.94 -21.51 -92.45
CA HIS A 310 103.74 -21.27 -91.62
C HIS A 310 104.01 -20.46 -90.34
N LEU A 311 104.38 -19.18 -90.53
CA LEU A 311 104.52 -18.20 -89.45
C LEU A 311 103.75 -16.88 -89.74
N ALA A 312 102.52 -16.95 -90.26
CA ALA A 312 101.79 -15.73 -90.64
C ALA A 312 100.25 -15.76 -90.51
N VAL A 313 99.64 -16.62 -89.68
CA VAL A 313 98.15 -16.61 -89.52
C VAL A 313 97.67 -16.67 -88.07
N THR A 314 98.56 -16.67 -87.07
CA THR A 314 98.15 -16.92 -85.67
C THR A 314 98.09 -15.67 -84.78
N GLU A 315 98.46 -14.48 -85.27
CA GLU A 315 98.47 -13.24 -84.45
C GLU A 315 97.31 -12.26 -84.70
N GLU A 316 96.43 -12.48 -85.68
CA GLU A 316 95.37 -11.50 -86.02
C GLU A 316 94.04 -11.68 -85.25
N LEU A 317 93.88 -12.77 -84.48
CA LEU A 317 92.63 -13.09 -83.78
C LEU A 317 92.61 -12.75 -82.29
N LYS A 318 93.63 -12.06 -81.75
CA LYS A 318 93.69 -11.68 -80.33
C LYS A 318 93.37 -10.22 -80.00
N MET A 319 93.01 -9.38 -80.98
CA MET A 319 92.77 -7.93 -80.80
C MET A 319 91.28 -7.50 -80.83
N LYS A 320 90.33 -8.44 -80.69
CA LYS A 320 88.88 -8.15 -80.63
C LYS A 320 88.22 -8.42 -79.27
N ASP A 321 89.02 -8.43 -78.20
CA ASP A 321 88.58 -8.51 -76.79
C ASP A 321 88.29 -7.11 -76.16
N ALA A 322 88.08 -6.06 -76.96
CA ALA A 322 87.96 -4.69 -76.45
C ALA A 322 86.66 -3.93 -76.81
N GLU A 323 85.67 -4.54 -77.49
CA GLU A 323 84.56 -3.77 -78.09
C GLU A 323 83.13 -4.13 -77.63
N LEU A 324 82.94 -4.89 -76.54
CA LEU A 324 81.60 -5.17 -75.98
C LEU A 324 81.45 -4.83 -74.49
N THR A 325 82.18 -3.80 -74.04
CA THR A 325 82.10 -3.16 -72.71
C THR A 325 81.14 -1.96 -72.70
N ALA A 326 80.16 -1.87 -73.60
CA ALA A 326 79.38 -0.64 -73.81
C ALA A 326 77.85 -0.79 -74.03
N GLU A 327 77.18 -1.91 -73.71
CA GLU A 327 75.76 -2.05 -74.13
C GLU A 327 74.69 -2.54 -73.13
N ARG A 328 74.88 -2.58 -71.80
CA ARG A 328 73.78 -3.04 -70.90
C ARG A 328 73.65 -2.34 -69.53
N SER A 329 73.72 -1.01 -69.49
CA SER A 329 73.47 -0.21 -68.27
C SER A 329 72.40 0.89 -68.40
N SER A 330 71.44 0.77 -69.34
CA SER A 330 70.48 1.84 -69.66
C SER A 330 69.02 1.36 -69.79
N HIS A 331 68.50 0.56 -68.84
CA HIS A 331 67.06 0.21 -68.84
C HIS A 331 66.41 -0.07 -67.46
N GLU A 332 66.97 0.39 -66.33
CA GLU A 332 66.41 0.07 -64.99
C GLU A 332 65.92 1.28 -64.16
N GLU A 333 65.89 2.49 -64.71
CA GLU A 333 65.56 3.71 -63.94
C GLU A 333 64.24 4.42 -64.32
N ALA A 334 63.46 3.87 -65.26
CA ALA A 334 62.17 4.43 -65.66
C ALA A 334 60.93 3.75 -65.04
N THR A 335 61.10 2.75 -64.17
CA THR A 335 59.99 1.97 -63.58
C THR A 335 59.74 2.26 -62.09
N ARG A 336 60.54 3.12 -61.44
CA ARG A 336 60.38 3.47 -60.02
C ARG A 336 59.58 4.75 -59.74
N ALA A 337 59.20 5.53 -60.77
CA ALA A 337 58.49 6.82 -60.59
C ALA A 337 56.95 6.75 -60.73
N LEU A 338 56.36 5.63 -61.17
CA LEU A 338 54.90 5.51 -61.34
C LEU A 338 54.16 5.04 -60.06
N GLY A 339 54.86 4.35 -59.14
CA GLY A 339 54.26 3.80 -57.91
C GLY A 339 53.98 4.82 -56.81
N VAL A 340 54.72 5.93 -56.77
CA VAL A 340 54.59 6.96 -55.71
C VAL A 340 53.36 7.86 -55.94
N ALA A 341 52.91 8.03 -57.20
CA ALA A 341 51.74 8.84 -57.53
C ALA A 341 50.39 8.11 -57.28
N GLN A 342 50.38 6.77 -57.25
CA GLN A 342 49.17 5.98 -56.96
C GLN A 342 48.89 5.87 -55.45
N GLN A 343 49.91 5.94 -54.59
CA GLN A 343 49.76 5.85 -53.14
C GLN A 343 49.25 7.15 -52.50
N ALA A 344 49.56 8.32 -53.09
CA ALA A 344 49.00 9.61 -52.65
C ALA A 344 47.51 9.80 -53.01
N ARG A 345 46.99 9.06 -54.00
CA ARG A 345 45.59 9.15 -54.44
C ARG A 345 44.64 8.32 -53.56
N LEU A 346 45.11 7.22 -52.98
CA LEU A 346 44.34 6.40 -52.03
C LEU A 346 44.20 7.08 -50.65
N GLN A 347 45.25 7.76 -50.18
CA GLN A 347 45.21 8.50 -48.89
C GLN A 347 44.33 9.77 -48.93
N LEU A 348 44.04 10.31 -50.11
CA LEU A 348 43.07 11.41 -50.30
C LEU A 348 41.62 10.92 -50.34
N GLN A 349 41.38 9.65 -50.68
CA GLN A 349 40.03 9.07 -50.73
C GLN A 349 39.54 8.65 -49.34
N GLU A 350 40.40 8.10 -48.49
CA GLU A 350 40.09 7.83 -47.07
C GLU A 350 39.81 9.11 -46.26
N LYS A 351 40.45 10.23 -46.61
CA LYS A 351 40.17 11.54 -45.97
C LYS A 351 38.82 12.13 -46.39
N VAL A 352 38.35 11.85 -47.60
CA VAL A 352 37.02 12.30 -48.07
C VAL A 352 35.91 11.45 -47.44
N GLU A 353 36.14 10.14 -47.25
CA GLU A 353 35.19 9.25 -46.57
C GLU A 353 35.09 9.53 -45.07
N SER A 354 36.20 9.89 -44.41
CA SER A 354 36.23 10.35 -43.01
C SER A 354 35.46 11.66 -42.80
N VAL A 355 35.69 12.67 -43.65
CA VAL A 355 34.98 13.97 -43.57
C VAL A 355 33.49 13.83 -43.92
N SER A 356 33.11 12.86 -44.77
CA SER A 356 31.72 12.57 -45.09
C SER A 356 30.97 11.90 -43.92
N ALA A 357 31.65 11.08 -43.12
CA ALA A 357 31.11 10.49 -41.90
C ALA A 357 30.97 11.53 -40.77
N GLU A 358 31.93 12.46 -40.64
CA GLU A 358 31.85 13.59 -39.70
C GLU A 358 30.76 14.61 -40.07
N LEU A 359 30.49 14.82 -41.37
CA LEU A 359 29.37 15.65 -41.83
C LEU A 359 28.00 14.99 -41.56
N ALA A 360 27.89 13.67 -41.67
CA ALA A 360 26.67 12.93 -41.36
C ALA A 360 26.35 12.94 -39.85
N THR A 361 27.35 12.91 -38.97
CA THR A 361 27.17 13.04 -37.51
C THR A 361 26.87 14.49 -37.10
N LEU A 362 27.45 15.48 -37.77
CA LEU A 362 27.07 16.90 -37.62
C LEU A 362 25.63 17.19 -38.09
N GLN A 363 25.14 16.49 -39.11
CA GLN A 363 23.76 16.64 -39.57
C GLN A 363 22.75 15.99 -38.61
N SER A 364 23.09 14.83 -38.02
CA SER A 364 22.29 14.19 -36.95
C SER A 364 22.18 15.07 -35.70
N THR A 365 23.28 15.71 -35.29
CA THR A 365 23.29 16.60 -34.11
C THR A 365 22.56 17.92 -34.36
N CYS A 366 22.59 18.45 -35.58
CA CYS A 366 21.77 19.59 -36.00
C CYS A 366 20.27 19.25 -36.00
N ASP A 367 19.88 18.04 -36.41
CA ASP A 367 18.47 17.59 -36.39
C ASP A 367 17.97 17.34 -34.96
N GLU A 368 18.81 16.84 -34.06
CA GLU A 368 18.51 16.72 -32.62
C GLU A 368 18.38 18.09 -31.94
N LEU A 369 19.25 19.05 -32.28
CA LEU A 369 19.14 20.44 -31.83
C LEU A 369 17.87 21.11 -32.36
N ALA A 370 17.48 20.83 -33.61
CA ALA A 370 16.23 21.33 -34.18
C ALA A 370 14.98 20.73 -33.50
N GLN A 371 15.01 19.45 -33.12
CA GLN A 371 13.92 18.83 -32.34
C GLN A 371 13.88 19.37 -30.89
N SER A 372 15.03 19.56 -30.25
CA SER A 372 15.13 20.15 -28.90
C SER A 372 14.62 21.59 -28.87
N LEU A 373 14.95 22.41 -29.87
CA LEU A 373 14.41 23.76 -30.02
C LEU A 373 12.90 23.78 -30.29
N LYS A 374 12.36 22.77 -31.00
CA LYS A 374 10.92 22.63 -31.26
C LYS A 374 10.14 22.22 -30.00
N SER A 375 10.75 21.38 -29.15
CA SER A 375 10.22 21.00 -27.83
C SER A 375 10.21 22.19 -26.87
N ASN A 376 11.33 22.92 -26.77
CA ASN A 376 11.42 24.11 -25.92
C ASN A 376 10.47 25.24 -26.36
N ALA A 377 10.24 25.39 -27.66
CA ALA A 377 9.25 26.34 -28.17
C ALA A 377 7.80 25.96 -27.79
N ALA A 378 7.50 24.66 -27.62
CA ALA A 378 6.19 24.20 -27.16
C ALA A 378 6.02 24.39 -25.64
N GLU A 379 7.06 24.15 -24.85
CA GLU A 379 7.07 24.38 -23.40
C GLU A 379 6.94 25.87 -23.06
N LEU A 380 7.68 26.75 -23.75
CA LEU A 380 7.54 28.21 -23.59
C LEU A 380 6.14 28.71 -23.97
N ASN A 381 5.46 28.05 -24.93
CA ASN A 381 4.09 28.41 -25.29
C ASN A 381 3.08 27.92 -24.23
N ALA A 382 3.31 26.76 -23.62
CA ALA A 382 2.50 26.29 -22.50
C ALA A 382 2.68 27.17 -21.24
N GLU A 383 3.91 27.61 -20.96
CA GLU A 383 4.23 28.51 -19.87
C GLU A 383 3.65 29.92 -20.10
N ARG A 384 3.69 30.43 -21.33
CA ARG A 384 3.05 31.70 -21.70
C ARG A 384 1.52 31.65 -21.55
N ASN A 385 0.88 30.52 -21.87
CA ASN A 385 -0.55 30.33 -21.64
C ASN A 385 -0.90 30.22 -20.15
N SER A 386 -0.03 29.60 -19.35
CA SER A 386 -0.16 29.56 -17.89
C SER A 386 -0.07 30.97 -17.29
N HIS A 387 0.91 31.78 -17.71
CA HIS A 387 1.03 33.17 -17.26
C HIS A 387 -0.15 34.06 -17.69
N LEU A 388 -0.73 33.82 -18.86
CA LEU A 388 -1.95 34.51 -19.30
C LEU A 388 -3.15 34.18 -18.38
N ALA A 389 -3.32 32.91 -18.01
CA ALA A 389 -4.37 32.48 -17.09
C ALA A 389 -4.18 33.03 -15.67
N VAL A 390 -2.93 33.16 -15.19
CA VAL A 390 -2.62 33.81 -13.91
C VAL A 390 -2.89 35.31 -13.96
N ALA A 391 -2.58 35.97 -15.08
CA ALA A 391 -2.89 37.39 -15.26
C ALA A 391 -4.40 37.66 -15.28
N GLU A 392 -5.19 36.81 -15.93
CA GLU A 392 -6.67 36.90 -15.91
C GLU A 392 -7.25 36.64 -14.52
N ALA A 393 -6.67 35.71 -13.75
CA ALA A 393 -7.07 35.44 -12.36
C ALA A 393 -6.75 36.62 -11.42
N LEU A 394 -5.60 37.28 -11.60
CA LEU A 394 -5.24 38.48 -10.85
C LEU A 394 -6.15 39.66 -11.20
N HIS A 395 -6.50 39.84 -12.48
CA HIS A 395 -7.40 40.90 -12.91
C HIS A 395 -8.83 40.74 -12.34
N LYS A 396 -9.26 39.49 -12.11
CA LYS A 396 -10.52 39.17 -11.44
C LYS A 396 -10.47 39.44 -9.93
N LYS A 397 -9.33 39.14 -9.29
CA LYS A 397 -9.08 39.44 -7.87
C LYS A 397 -9.03 40.95 -7.58
N ASP A 398 -8.47 41.74 -8.48
CA ASP A 398 -8.46 43.20 -8.37
C ASP A 398 -9.86 43.81 -8.52
N ALA A 399 -10.73 43.19 -9.33
CA ALA A 399 -12.14 43.57 -9.44
C ALA A 399 -12.94 43.24 -8.16
N GLU A 400 -12.61 42.15 -7.47
CA GLU A 400 -13.21 41.78 -6.18
C GLU A 400 -12.76 42.72 -5.05
N LEU A 401 -11.48 43.08 -5.00
CA LEU A 401 -10.94 44.04 -4.01
C LEU A 401 -11.48 45.47 -4.21
N THR A 402 -11.76 45.88 -5.45
CA THR A 402 -12.41 47.18 -5.71
C THR A 402 -13.89 47.18 -5.30
N ALA A 403 -14.60 46.04 -5.38
CA ALA A 403 -15.95 45.91 -4.85
C ALA A 403 -15.99 45.94 -3.31
N GLU A 404 -15.00 45.33 -2.65
CA GLU A 404 -14.87 45.35 -1.18
C GLU A 404 -14.54 46.75 -0.64
N HIS A 405 -13.69 47.51 -1.33
CA HIS A 405 -13.39 48.90 -0.96
C HIS A 405 -14.61 49.84 -1.07
N LEU A 406 -15.50 49.63 -2.04
CA LEU A 406 -16.75 50.39 -2.14
C LEU A 406 -17.71 50.05 -0.99
N SER A 407 -17.77 48.78 -0.57
CA SER A 407 -18.55 48.35 0.60
C SER A 407 -18.04 48.98 1.90
N HIS A 408 -16.71 49.05 2.09
CA HIS A 408 -16.14 49.71 3.27
C HIS A 408 -16.36 51.23 3.27
N GLN A 409 -16.36 51.87 2.10
CA GLN A 409 -16.66 53.31 1.98
C GLN A 409 -18.11 53.64 2.39
N GLU A 410 -19.06 52.73 2.17
CA GLU A 410 -20.46 52.87 2.62
C GLU A 410 -20.58 52.69 4.14
N THR A 411 -19.82 51.78 4.75
CA THR A 411 -19.79 51.62 6.22
C THR A 411 -19.16 52.82 6.95
N ALA A 412 -18.18 53.49 6.35
CA ALA A 412 -17.58 54.70 6.91
C ALA A 412 -18.58 55.88 6.90
N ARG A 413 -19.40 56.02 5.86
CA ARG A 413 -20.46 57.05 5.79
C ARG A 413 -21.57 56.82 6.81
N ALA A 414 -21.87 55.57 7.17
CA ALA A 414 -22.83 55.24 8.23
C ALA A 414 -22.30 55.59 9.63
N LEU A 415 -20.98 55.50 9.84
CA LEU A 415 -20.34 55.84 11.12
C LEU A 415 -20.32 57.36 11.37
N ASP A 416 -20.13 58.17 10.33
CA ASP A 416 -20.15 59.63 10.46
C ASP A 416 -21.57 60.20 10.69
N ALA A 417 -22.61 59.51 10.20
CA ALA A 417 -24.00 59.84 10.50
C ALA A 417 -24.38 59.56 11.97
N ALA A 418 -23.81 58.51 12.58
CA ALA A 418 -24.03 58.18 14.00
C ALA A 418 -23.35 59.19 14.95
N ARG A 419 -22.24 59.80 14.53
CA ARG A 419 -21.53 60.82 15.32
C ARG A 419 -22.27 62.16 15.36
N LEU A 420 -22.97 62.54 14.29
CA LEU A 420 -23.84 63.72 14.26
C LEU A 420 -25.07 63.58 15.16
N ALA A 421 -25.62 62.37 15.34
CA ALA A 421 -26.73 62.12 16.25
C ALA A 421 -26.35 62.25 17.74
N HIS A 422 -25.06 62.09 18.08
CA HIS A 422 -24.58 62.17 19.46
C HIS A 422 -24.42 63.62 19.94
N SER A 423 -24.01 64.57 19.07
CA SER A 423 -23.87 65.97 19.48
C SER A 423 -25.21 66.66 19.78
N HIS A 424 -26.30 66.19 19.17
CA HIS A 424 -27.65 66.71 19.43
C HIS A 424 -28.22 66.31 20.82
N LEU A 425 -27.67 65.28 21.47
CA LEU A 425 -28.06 64.87 22.82
C LEU A 425 -27.32 65.65 23.92
N GLU A 426 -26.13 66.18 23.63
CA GLU A 426 -25.36 67.01 24.55
C GLU A 426 -25.98 68.41 24.73
N ASP A 427 -26.60 68.96 23.67
CA ASP A 427 -27.28 70.26 23.74
C ASP A 427 -28.55 70.26 24.62
N ALA A 428 -29.19 69.09 24.82
CA ALA A 428 -30.39 68.95 25.64
C ALA A 428 -30.11 68.92 27.17
N LEU A 429 -28.86 68.64 27.57
CA LEU A 429 -28.44 68.55 28.97
C LEU A 429 -28.09 69.90 29.59
N SER A 430 -27.86 70.94 28.78
CA SER A 430 -27.53 72.30 29.22
C SER A 430 -28.68 73.03 29.93
N ALA A 431 -29.94 72.64 29.68
CA ALA A 431 -31.12 73.32 30.21
C ALA A 431 -31.49 72.95 31.68
N LYS A 432 -30.81 71.97 32.30
CA LYS A 432 -31.11 71.47 33.66
C LYS A 432 -30.20 72.06 34.76
N SER A 433 -29.43 73.11 34.44
CA SER A 433 -28.32 73.61 35.28
C SER A 433 -28.70 74.58 36.42
N THR A 434 -29.96 74.94 36.62
CA THR A 434 -30.37 75.89 37.69
C THR A 434 -30.75 75.24 39.01
N GLU A 435 -30.68 73.91 39.12
CA GLU A 435 -31.01 73.16 40.34
C GLU A 435 -29.77 72.83 41.20
N LEU A 436 -28.59 73.32 40.78
CA LEU A 436 -27.27 72.84 41.22
C LEU A 436 -26.53 73.76 42.21
N GLU A 437 -27.17 74.79 42.78
CA GLU A 437 -26.55 75.62 43.83
C GLU A 437 -26.56 74.95 45.22
N THR A 438 -27.37 73.92 45.45
CA THR A 438 -27.41 73.20 46.75
C THR A 438 -26.45 72.01 46.84
N LYS A 439 -25.79 71.63 45.74
CA LYS A 439 -24.85 70.49 45.69
C LYS A 439 -23.38 70.87 45.83
N GLU A 440 -23.06 72.16 45.95
CA GLU A 440 -21.67 72.66 46.01
C GLU A 440 -20.93 72.20 47.28
N GLN A 441 -21.64 71.90 48.36
CA GLN A 441 -21.04 71.31 49.57
C GLN A 441 -20.79 69.79 49.43
N SER A 442 -21.54 69.08 48.58
CA SER A 442 -21.33 67.66 48.26
C SER A 442 -20.14 67.44 47.30
N LEU A 443 -19.74 68.46 46.55
CA LEU A 443 -18.66 68.37 45.56
C LEU A 443 -17.26 68.41 46.19
N ARG A 444 -17.10 69.00 47.39
CA ARG A 444 -15.80 69.00 48.10
C ARG A 444 -15.44 67.63 48.69
N ASP A 445 -16.43 66.81 49.03
CA ASP A 445 -16.20 65.43 49.47
C ASP A 445 -16.10 64.45 48.28
N ALA A 446 -16.73 64.75 47.15
CA ALA A 446 -16.56 64.01 45.90
C ALA A 446 -15.15 64.19 45.29
N LEU A 447 -14.50 65.35 45.45
CA LEU A 447 -13.17 65.62 44.89
C LEU A 447 -12.08 64.74 45.53
N ARG A 448 -12.17 64.48 46.84
CA ARG A 448 -11.29 63.51 47.54
C ARG A 448 -11.53 62.06 47.10
N ALA A 449 -12.75 61.70 46.69
CA ALA A 449 -13.07 60.39 46.14
C ALA A 449 -12.64 60.23 44.66
N VAL A 450 -12.55 61.33 43.90
CA VAL A 450 -12.06 61.35 42.51
C VAL A 450 -10.53 61.21 42.45
N GLU A 451 -9.80 61.77 43.41
CA GLU A 451 -8.34 61.55 43.53
C GLU A 451 -7.99 60.10 43.88
N ALA A 452 -8.80 59.42 44.73
CA ALA A 452 -8.66 57.99 44.99
C ALA A 452 -9.00 57.12 43.76
N LYS A 453 -10.02 57.49 42.96
CA LYS A 453 -10.34 56.82 41.68
C LYS A 453 -9.32 57.07 40.57
N ALA A 454 -8.56 58.16 40.61
CA ALA A 454 -7.49 58.43 39.66
C ALA A 454 -6.27 57.49 39.88
N ALA A 455 -6.03 57.06 41.12
CA ALA A 455 -5.04 56.04 41.45
C ALA A 455 -5.50 54.63 41.01
N GLU A 456 -6.77 54.27 41.23
CA GLU A 456 -7.34 53.00 40.73
C GLU A 456 -7.35 52.94 39.19
N LEU A 457 -7.59 54.05 38.49
CA LEU A 457 -7.52 54.13 37.03
C LEU A 457 -6.08 53.98 36.47
N ALA A 458 -5.05 54.30 37.27
CA ALA A 458 -3.66 54.07 36.88
C ALA A 458 -3.31 52.57 36.97
N ASP A 459 -3.80 51.88 38.01
CA ASP A 459 -3.68 50.43 38.15
C ASP A 459 -4.52 49.69 37.10
N GLU A 460 -5.72 50.18 36.78
CA GLU A 460 -6.57 49.64 35.72
C GLU A 460 -5.93 49.80 34.33
N ARG A 461 -5.22 50.91 34.09
CA ARG A 461 -4.44 51.12 32.85
C ARG A 461 -3.23 50.18 32.77
N SER A 462 -2.57 49.89 33.89
CA SER A 462 -1.51 48.88 33.97
C SER A 462 -2.04 47.48 33.68
N VAL A 463 -3.18 47.10 34.25
CA VAL A 463 -3.85 45.82 33.98
C VAL A 463 -4.33 45.75 32.52
N ARG A 464 -4.89 46.81 31.96
CA ARG A 464 -5.27 46.86 30.54
C ARG A 464 -4.07 46.77 29.60
N ALA A 465 -2.93 47.35 29.97
CA ALA A 465 -1.69 47.20 29.21
C ALA A 465 -1.17 45.75 29.27
N GLN A 466 -1.25 45.09 30.44
CA GLN A 466 -0.92 43.66 30.57
C GLN A 466 -1.88 42.75 29.81
N ILE A 467 -3.18 43.07 29.79
CA ILE A 467 -4.17 42.35 28.98
C ILE A 467 -3.90 42.55 27.48
N ALA A 468 -3.59 43.76 27.04
CA ALA A 468 -3.24 44.04 25.64
C ALA A 468 -1.95 43.30 25.22
N GLN A 469 -0.95 43.25 26.09
CA GLN A 469 0.28 42.48 25.90
C GLN A 469 -0.04 40.97 25.79
N ALA A 470 -0.83 40.42 26.72
CA ALA A 470 -1.24 39.01 26.69
C ALA A 470 -2.08 38.67 25.45
N HIS A 471 -2.92 39.60 24.98
CA HIS A 471 -3.71 39.42 23.77
C HIS A 471 -2.82 39.42 22.51
N LYS A 472 -1.78 40.25 22.48
CA LYS A 472 -0.77 40.25 21.41
C LYS A 472 0.03 38.96 21.40
N GLU A 473 0.49 38.49 22.56
CA GLU A 473 1.21 37.22 22.69
C GLU A 473 0.33 36.02 22.32
N ALA A 474 -0.95 36.04 22.67
CA ALA A 474 -1.91 35.01 22.27
C ALA A 474 -2.14 35.01 20.76
N GLN A 475 -2.23 36.19 20.14
CA GLN A 475 -2.38 36.34 18.69
C GLN A 475 -1.12 35.89 17.93
N GLU A 476 0.08 36.20 18.44
CA GLU A 476 1.34 35.69 17.89
C GLU A 476 1.45 34.17 18.00
N ARG A 477 1.02 33.57 19.12
CA ARG A 477 0.96 32.10 19.29
C ARG A 477 -0.06 31.45 18.36
N LEU A 478 -1.22 32.08 18.16
CA LEU A 478 -2.23 31.61 17.21
C LEU A 478 -1.71 31.68 15.77
N GLN A 479 -0.96 32.73 15.42
CA GLN A 479 -0.31 32.82 14.11
C GLN A 479 0.73 31.73 13.94
N GLN A 480 1.59 31.48 14.93
CA GLN A 480 2.57 30.38 14.90
C GLN A 480 1.90 29.00 14.80
N LEU A 481 0.78 28.78 15.48
CA LEU A 481 -0.03 27.56 15.36
C LEU A 481 -0.64 27.40 13.96
N ASN A 482 -1.09 28.50 13.36
CA ASN A 482 -1.61 28.47 12.00
C ASN A 482 -0.51 28.18 10.97
N ASP A 483 0.67 28.78 11.13
CA ASP A 483 1.81 28.56 10.24
C ASP A 483 2.34 27.12 10.35
N THR A 484 2.38 26.56 11.58
CA THR A 484 2.71 25.14 11.82
C THR A 484 1.66 24.18 11.26
N PHE A 485 0.37 24.53 11.37
CA PHE A 485 -0.71 23.74 10.77
C PHE A 485 -0.63 23.75 9.24
N GLN A 486 -0.34 24.90 8.61
CA GLN A 486 -0.17 24.98 7.16
C GLN A 486 1.04 24.18 6.65
N THR A 487 2.17 24.23 7.37
CA THR A 487 3.35 23.42 7.03
C THR A 487 3.08 21.92 7.19
N GLN A 488 2.45 21.49 8.29
CA GLN A 488 2.04 20.09 8.47
C GLN A 488 1.03 19.63 7.41
N SER A 489 0.10 20.51 7.00
CA SER A 489 -0.87 20.21 5.93
C SER A 489 -0.18 20.03 4.58
N ALA A 490 0.80 20.88 4.25
CA ALA A 490 1.61 20.75 3.04
C ALA A 490 2.48 19.48 3.05
N GLU A 491 3.07 19.12 4.19
CA GLU A 491 3.81 17.85 4.36
C GLU A 491 2.90 16.64 4.18
N LEU A 492 1.69 16.67 4.75
CA LEU A 492 0.69 15.60 4.58
C LEU A 492 0.23 15.47 3.12
N ALA A 493 0.09 16.60 2.40
CA ALA A 493 -0.21 16.59 0.98
C ALA A 493 0.95 15.99 0.16
N ALA A 494 2.19 16.38 0.45
CA ALA A 494 3.39 15.82 -0.18
C ALA A 494 3.58 14.33 0.12
N GLU A 495 3.26 13.88 1.34
CA GLU A 495 3.33 12.47 1.68
C GLU A 495 2.21 11.66 1.02
N ARG A 496 1.02 12.23 0.81
CA ARG A 496 -0.04 11.60 0.02
C ARG A 496 0.38 11.41 -1.45
N THR A 497 1.05 12.38 -2.06
CA THR A 497 1.60 12.22 -3.42
C THR A 497 2.69 11.16 -3.47
N ARG A 498 3.64 11.15 -2.52
CA ARG A 498 4.66 10.10 -2.43
C ARG A 498 4.03 8.70 -2.26
N ARG A 499 3.01 8.56 -1.40
CA ARG A 499 2.28 7.29 -1.23
C ARG A 499 1.53 6.88 -2.50
N SER A 500 0.93 7.83 -3.22
CA SER A 500 0.30 7.55 -4.51
C SER A 500 1.33 7.07 -5.54
N GLU A 501 2.53 7.64 -5.57
CA GLU A 501 3.61 7.22 -6.47
C GLU A 501 4.17 5.85 -6.08
N THR A 502 4.36 5.56 -4.80
CA THR A 502 4.81 4.23 -4.35
C THR A 502 3.77 3.15 -4.61
N VAL A 503 2.47 3.45 -4.45
CA VAL A 503 1.39 2.53 -4.84
C VAL A 503 1.41 2.26 -6.34
N LYS A 504 1.55 3.30 -7.19
CA LYS A 504 1.70 3.12 -8.64
C LYS A 504 2.95 2.30 -9.00
N ALA A 505 4.06 2.51 -8.30
CA ALA A 505 5.28 1.73 -8.50
C ALA A 505 5.11 0.26 -8.07
N LEU A 506 4.41 0.00 -6.97
CA LEU A 506 4.09 -1.36 -6.51
C LEU A 506 3.10 -2.06 -7.45
N GLU A 507 2.09 -1.36 -7.96
CA GLU A 507 1.16 -1.87 -8.97
C GLU A 507 1.90 -2.20 -10.29
N ALA A 508 2.82 -1.33 -10.73
CA ALA A 508 3.66 -1.58 -11.89
C ALA A 508 4.61 -2.78 -11.68
N ALA A 509 5.21 -2.90 -10.49
CA ALA A 509 6.06 -4.02 -10.12
C ALA A 509 5.27 -5.34 -10.05
N HIS A 510 4.06 -5.32 -9.52
CA HIS A 510 3.17 -6.48 -9.47
C HIS A 510 2.70 -6.89 -10.87
N ALA A 511 2.35 -5.91 -11.73
CA ALA A 511 2.03 -6.17 -13.12
C ALA A 511 3.22 -6.78 -13.89
N GLN A 512 4.44 -6.31 -13.61
CA GLN A 512 5.65 -6.88 -14.20
C GLN A 512 5.94 -8.29 -13.69
N ALA A 513 5.83 -8.54 -12.39
CA ALA A 513 5.99 -9.87 -11.82
C ALA A 513 4.96 -10.87 -12.37
N SER A 514 3.72 -10.42 -12.62
CA SER A 514 2.69 -11.24 -13.25
C SER A 514 3.03 -11.57 -14.72
N ARG A 515 3.56 -10.62 -15.48
CA ARG A 515 4.04 -10.88 -16.85
C ARG A 515 5.23 -11.85 -16.86
N ASP A 516 6.17 -11.69 -15.94
CA ASP A 516 7.33 -12.57 -15.83
C ASP A 516 6.92 -13.99 -15.42
N ALA A 517 5.94 -14.12 -14.53
CA ALA A 517 5.35 -15.42 -14.18
C ALA A 517 4.64 -16.08 -15.38
N ALA A 518 3.89 -15.30 -16.17
CA ALA A 518 3.26 -15.80 -17.39
C ALA A 518 4.30 -16.20 -18.46
N ALA A 519 5.41 -15.47 -18.58
CA ALA A 519 6.51 -15.82 -19.47
C ALA A 519 7.20 -17.13 -19.02
N ARG A 520 7.46 -17.29 -17.72
CA ARG A 520 8.01 -18.54 -17.15
C ARG A 520 7.08 -19.73 -17.35
N ALA A 521 5.77 -19.55 -17.22
CA ALA A 521 4.79 -20.60 -17.50
C ALA A 521 4.85 -21.05 -18.96
N LYS A 522 4.91 -20.10 -19.91
CA LYS A 522 5.08 -20.41 -21.34
C LYS A 522 6.40 -21.13 -21.64
N GLU A 523 7.49 -20.74 -20.99
CA GLU A 523 8.78 -21.40 -21.16
C GLU A 523 8.77 -22.82 -20.58
N LEU A 524 8.10 -23.03 -19.45
CA LEU A 524 7.89 -24.37 -18.88
C LEU A 524 7.09 -25.28 -19.82
N ASP A 525 6.03 -24.76 -20.45
CA ASP A 525 5.25 -25.53 -21.42
C ASP A 525 6.06 -25.80 -22.70
N ARG A 526 6.89 -24.86 -23.14
CA ARG A 526 7.84 -25.07 -24.24
C ARG A 526 8.86 -26.15 -23.91
N LEU A 527 9.45 -26.13 -22.71
CA LEU A 527 10.40 -27.14 -22.26
C LEU A 527 9.76 -28.52 -22.12
N LYS A 528 8.51 -28.61 -21.64
CA LYS A 528 7.75 -29.87 -21.63
C LYS A 528 7.52 -30.40 -23.03
N SER A 529 7.19 -29.53 -24.00
CA SER A 529 7.06 -29.92 -25.40
C SER A 529 8.37 -30.47 -25.96
N ILE A 530 9.51 -29.81 -25.69
CA ILE A 530 10.83 -30.27 -26.12
C ILE A 530 11.19 -31.62 -25.47
N LEU A 531 10.83 -31.81 -24.19
CA LEU A 531 11.06 -33.07 -23.48
C LEU A 531 10.27 -34.24 -24.10
N GLU A 532 9.01 -34.01 -24.44
CA GLU A 532 8.19 -35.05 -25.08
C GLU A 532 8.64 -35.33 -26.52
N ASP A 533 9.03 -34.31 -27.28
CA ASP A 533 9.64 -34.49 -28.62
C ASP A 533 10.97 -35.27 -28.55
N THR A 534 11.81 -34.97 -27.56
CA THR A 534 13.08 -35.69 -27.37
C THR A 534 12.87 -37.13 -26.92
N LYS A 535 11.92 -37.39 -26.01
CA LYS A 535 11.50 -38.77 -25.66
C LYS A 535 11.01 -39.54 -26.88
N ALA A 536 10.14 -38.93 -27.70
CA ALA A 536 9.63 -39.56 -28.91
C ALA A 536 10.78 -39.88 -29.90
N LYS A 537 11.76 -38.98 -30.02
CA LYS A 537 12.93 -39.17 -30.88
C LYS A 537 13.87 -40.26 -30.37
N VAL A 538 14.09 -40.35 -29.05
CA VAL A 538 14.86 -41.43 -28.43
C VAL A 538 14.15 -42.78 -28.61
N ALA A 539 12.82 -42.83 -28.45
CA ALA A 539 12.04 -44.04 -28.69
C ALA A 539 12.14 -44.51 -30.15
N SER A 540 12.04 -43.58 -31.12
CA SER A 540 12.25 -43.85 -32.55
C SER A 540 13.66 -44.39 -32.82
N LEU A 541 14.71 -43.73 -32.32
CA LEU A 541 16.10 -44.18 -32.53
C LEU A 541 16.38 -45.53 -31.87
N SER A 542 15.73 -45.82 -30.74
CA SER A 542 15.81 -47.14 -30.09
C SER A 542 15.15 -48.23 -30.93
N ALA A 543 13.99 -47.95 -31.53
CA ALA A 543 13.32 -48.88 -32.44
C ALA A 543 14.15 -49.12 -33.72
N ASP A 544 14.75 -48.07 -34.28
CA ASP A 544 15.64 -48.16 -35.43
C ASP A 544 16.90 -48.98 -35.11
N LYS A 545 17.48 -48.79 -33.91
CA LYS A 545 18.60 -49.61 -33.43
C LYS A 545 18.22 -51.09 -33.32
N GLU A 546 17.06 -51.40 -32.72
CA GLU A 546 16.59 -52.78 -32.58
C GLU A 546 16.34 -53.42 -33.95
N TYR A 547 15.75 -52.69 -34.89
CA TYR A 547 15.56 -53.14 -36.27
C TYR A 547 16.89 -53.40 -36.98
N ALA A 548 17.87 -52.49 -36.85
CA ALA A 548 19.19 -52.66 -37.43
C ALA A 548 19.94 -53.87 -36.81
N SER A 549 19.85 -54.07 -35.50
CA SER A 549 20.42 -55.25 -34.84
C SER A 549 19.78 -56.57 -35.30
N LYS A 550 18.45 -56.60 -35.51
CA LYS A 550 17.77 -57.76 -36.08
C LYS A 550 18.24 -58.05 -37.51
N ARG A 551 18.41 -57.03 -38.35
CA ARG A 551 18.97 -57.19 -39.70
C ARG A 551 20.43 -57.67 -39.68
N LEU A 552 21.26 -57.13 -38.79
CA LEU A 552 22.64 -57.58 -38.65
C LEU A 552 22.68 -59.08 -38.31
N HIS A 553 21.89 -59.50 -37.32
CA HIS A 553 21.80 -60.90 -36.93
C HIS A 553 21.34 -61.81 -38.08
N GLU A 554 20.34 -61.37 -38.86
CA GLU A 554 19.87 -62.09 -40.05
C GLU A 554 20.97 -62.22 -41.12
N VAL A 555 21.75 -61.16 -41.34
CA VAL A 555 22.87 -61.16 -42.29
C VAL A 555 24.01 -62.06 -41.78
N GLU A 556 24.37 -61.98 -40.51
CA GLU A 556 25.37 -62.87 -39.88
C GLU A 556 24.97 -64.34 -40.01
N LEU A 557 23.68 -64.66 -39.81
CA LEU A 557 23.15 -66.01 -39.98
C LEU A 557 23.31 -66.48 -41.43
N ARG A 558 22.98 -65.64 -42.42
CA ARG A 558 23.19 -65.94 -43.85
C ARG A 558 24.66 -66.14 -44.19
N LEU A 559 25.55 -65.35 -43.60
CA LEU A 559 26.99 -65.45 -43.80
C LEU A 559 27.57 -66.73 -43.20
N SER A 560 27.06 -67.13 -42.03
CA SER A 560 27.39 -68.41 -41.39
C SER A 560 26.98 -69.60 -42.27
N ILE A 561 25.76 -69.59 -42.81
CA ILE A 561 25.26 -70.62 -43.74
C ILE A 561 26.14 -70.67 -45.01
N ALA A 562 26.43 -69.52 -45.62
CA ALA A 562 27.26 -69.46 -46.83
C ALA A 562 28.70 -69.94 -46.60
N ASN A 563 29.28 -69.70 -45.40
CA ASN A 563 30.59 -70.23 -45.03
C ASN A 563 30.57 -71.75 -44.85
N GLN A 564 29.50 -72.28 -44.24
CA GLN A 564 29.33 -73.72 -44.07
C GLN A 564 29.15 -74.44 -45.42
N GLU A 565 28.38 -73.86 -46.36
CA GLU A 565 28.26 -74.37 -47.73
C GLU A 565 29.61 -74.35 -48.47
N ARG A 566 30.41 -73.29 -48.31
CA ARG A 566 31.75 -73.21 -48.90
C ARG A 566 32.68 -74.31 -48.37
N GLU A 567 32.70 -74.53 -47.06
CA GLU A 567 33.49 -75.61 -46.45
C GLU A 567 33.07 -76.98 -47.01
N GLN A 568 31.76 -77.21 -47.16
CA GLN A 568 31.23 -78.44 -47.72
C GLN A 568 31.70 -78.65 -49.18
N VAL A 569 31.66 -77.60 -50.01
CA VAL A 569 32.16 -77.67 -51.39
C VAL A 569 33.70 -77.85 -51.45
N GLU A 570 34.47 -77.24 -50.54
CA GLU A 570 35.92 -77.47 -50.46
C GLU A 570 36.26 -78.92 -50.08
N VAL A 571 35.50 -79.52 -49.16
CA VAL A 571 35.62 -80.94 -48.80
C VAL A 571 35.30 -81.84 -50.00
N GLU A 572 34.22 -81.56 -50.72
CA GLU A 572 33.83 -82.33 -51.91
C GLU A 572 34.85 -82.17 -53.05
N LYS A 573 35.37 -80.96 -53.28
CA LYS A 573 36.43 -80.70 -54.25
C LYS A 573 37.69 -81.50 -53.93
N LYS A 574 38.07 -81.59 -52.64
CA LYS A 574 39.21 -82.40 -52.19
C LYS A 574 38.97 -83.88 -52.45
N SER A 575 37.77 -84.39 -52.14
CA SER A 575 37.37 -85.76 -52.44
C SER A 575 37.43 -86.09 -53.94
N VAL A 576 36.90 -85.21 -54.79
CA VAL A 576 36.97 -85.37 -56.26
C VAL A 576 38.42 -85.33 -56.76
N SER A 577 39.25 -84.45 -56.20
CA SER A 577 40.68 -84.36 -56.54
C SER A 577 41.42 -85.66 -56.17
N ASP A 578 41.16 -86.22 -54.99
CA ASP A 578 41.76 -87.48 -54.54
C ASP A 578 41.30 -88.66 -55.42
N GLN A 579 40.02 -88.69 -55.80
CA GLN A 579 39.48 -89.68 -56.75
C GLN A 579 40.12 -89.57 -58.15
N LEU A 580 40.34 -88.34 -58.65
CA LEU A 580 41.04 -88.08 -59.92
C LEU A 580 42.49 -88.54 -59.87
N TRP A 581 43.19 -88.27 -58.76
CA TRP A 581 44.57 -88.70 -58.57
C TRP A 581 44.69 -90.22 -58.52
N GLY A 582 43.81 -90.90 -57.79
CA GLY A 582 43.72 -92.37 -57.73
C GLY A 582 43.33 -93.02 -59.06
N LEU A 583 42.60 -92.30 -59.93
CA LEU A 583 42.31 -92.79 -61.28
C LEU A 583 43.48 -92.55 -62.24
N LYS A 584 44.16 -91.40 -62.17
CA LYS A 584 45.35 -91.12 -62.98
C LYS A 584 46.40 -92.21 -62.78
N THR A 585 46.65 -92.63 -61.54
CA THR A 585 47.54 -93.73 -61.20
C THR A 585 47.08 -95.05 -61.82
N ARG A 586 45.77 -95.39 -61.73
CA ARG A 586 45.21 -96.60 -62.37
C ARG A 586 45.31 -96.59 -63.90
N VAL A 587 45.12 -95.45 -64.55
CA VAL A 587 45.28 -95.33 -66.00
C VAL A 587 46.76 -95.46 -66.40
N HIS A 588 47.69 -94.85 -65.65
CA HIS A 588 49.12 -95.00 -65.92
C HIS A 588 49.58 -96.45 -65.76
N THR A 589 49.15 -97.15 -64.71
CA THR A 589 49.47 -98.58 -64.55
C THR A 589 48.85 -99.44 -65.65
N PHE A 590 47.65 -99.10 -66.13
CA PHE A 590 47.04 -99.81 -67.26
C PHE A 590 47.77 -99.54 -68.59
N VAL A 591 48.14 -98.29 -68.87
CA VAL A 591 48.93 -97.92 -70.06
C VAL A 591 50.31 -98.57 -70.02
N ASP A 592 50.97 -98.63 -68.86
CA ASP A 592 52.23 -99.33 -68.68
C ASP A 592 52.08 -100.85 -68.86
N ALA A 593 50.96 -101.44 -68.42
CA ALA A 593 50.65 -102.85 -68.65
C ALA A 593 50.42 -103.14 -70.14
N ILE A 594 49.69 -102.28 -70.86
CA ILE A 594 49.53 -102.37 -72.32
C ILE A 594 50.89 -102.23 -73.00
N ARG A 595 51.71 -101.24 -72.61
CA ARG A 595 53.04 -101.02 -73.20
C ARG A 595 53.94 -102.24 -72.98
N ARG A 596 53.93 -102.86 -71.80
CA ARG A 596 54.66 -104.13 -71.55
C ARG A 596 54.14 -105.26 -72.43
N ALA A 597 52.83 -105.43 -72.55
CA ALA A 597 52.24 -106.46 -73.40
C ALA A 597 52.60 -106.25 -74.88
N VAL A 598 52.59 -105.01 -75.37
CA VAL A 598 53.02 -104.66 -76.73
C VAL A 598 54.51 -104.93 -76.92
N SER A 599 55.36 -104.55 -75.96
CA SER A 599 56.80 -104.85 -76.02
C SER A 599 57.10 -106.35 -75.96
N GLU A 600 56.34 -107.16 -75.21
CA GLU A 600 56.45 -108.62 -75.22
C GLU A 600 56.05 -109.21 -76.59
N ILE A 601 54.99 -108.68 -77.21
CA ILE A 601 54.57 -109.06 -78.57
C ILE A 601 55.66 -108.70 -79.60
N GLU A 602 56.26 -107.51 -79.50
CA GLU A 602 57.38 -107.10 -80.35
C GLU A 602 58.62 -107.99 -80.15
N LEU A 603 58.90 -108.43 -78.92
CA LEU A 603 60.00 -109.35 -78.60
C LEU A 603 59.76 -110.76 -79.18
N LEU A 604 58.51 -111.24 -79.14
CA LEU A 604 58.09 -112.48 -79.80
C LEU A 604 58.18 -112.36 -81.34
N ALA A 605 57.82 -111.21 -81.91
CA ALA A 605 57.94 -110.93 -83.34
C ALA A 605 59.41 -110.82 -83.80
N GLN A 606 60.31 -110.26 -82.97
CA GLN A 606 61.75 -110.21 -83.26
C GLN A 606 62.42 -111.60 -83.19
N ARG A 607 61.97 -112.47 -82.29
CA ARG A 607 62.40 -113.89 -82.27
C ARG A 607 61.98 -114.67 -83.52
N ALA A 608 60.90 -114.25 -84.18
CA ALA A 608 60.47 -114.85 -85.44
C ALA A 608 61.27 -114.37 -86.67
N ALA A 609 62.12 -113.33 -86.55
CA ALA A 609 62.65 -112.59 -87.69
C ALA A 609 64.18 -112.73 -87.97
N ARG A 610 64.90 -113.74 -87.46
CA ARG A 610 66.32 -113.95 -87.84
C ARG A 610 66.76 -115.41 -88.05
N PRO A 611 67.76 -115.67 -88.93
CA PRO A 611 67.69 -116.68 -90.00
C PRO A 611 68.51 -117.96 -89.74
N GLY A 612 68.06 -119.09 -90.30
CA GLY A 612 68.74 -120.38 -90.22
C GLY A 612 69.85 -120.56 -91.27
N SER A 613 71.09 -120.70 -90.80
CA SER A 613 72.20 -121.34 -91.50
C SER A 613 72.39 -122.78 -91.00
N SER A 614 72.64 -123.72 -91.91
CA SER A 614 73.05 -125.11 -91.61
C SER A 614 74.51 -125.32 -92.08
N PRO A 615 75.29 -126.34 -91.63
CA PRO A 615 74.89 -127.76 -91.67
C PRO A 615 75.33 -128.68 -90.49
N ASP A 616 74.65 -129.83 -90.47
CA ASP A 616 74.81 -131.16 -89.85
C ASP A 616 76.26 -131.74 -89.88
N PRO A 617 76.65 -132.92 -89.25
CA PRO A 617 75.83 -133.96 -88.61
C PRO A 617 76.37 -134.66 -87.32
N ARG A 618 75.52 -135.58 -86.79
CA ARG A 618 75.75 -136.70 -85.83
C ARG A 618 75.36 -136.49 -84.35
N GLU A 619 74.09 -136.85 -84.07
CA GLU A 619 73.61 -137.90 -83.12
C GLU A 619 74.39 -138.12 -81.82
N LYS A 620 73.82 -138.28 -80.62
CA LYS A 620 72.49 -138.67 -80.06
C LYS A 620 72.72 -138.64 -78.52
N ALA A 621 71.79 -138.67 -77.56
CA ALA A 621 70.34 -138.54 -77.36
C ALA A 621 70.16 -138.78 -75.83
N GLN A 622 69.25 -138.11 -75.14
CA GLN A 622 67.91 -138.61 -74.75
C GLN A 622 67.08 -137.37 -74.32
N SER A 623 66.09 -136.89 -75.08
CA SER A 623 64.69 -137.37 -75.29
C SER A 623 63.80 -137.14 -74.06
N VAL A 624 62.74 -136.32 -74.11
CA VAL A 624 61.50 -136.55 -74.90
C VAL A 624 61.05 -135.29 -75.66
N GLN A 625 60.45 -135.53 -76.83
CA GLN A 625 60.17 -134.69 -78.01
C GLN A 625 58.63 -134.63 -78.25
N PRO A 626 58.08 -134.11 -79.38
CA PRO A 626 58.44 -132.94 -80.20
C PRO A 626 57.20 -132.17 -80.76
N GLU A 627 57.49 -131.23 -81.67
CA GLU A 627 56.72 -130.81 -82.87
C GLU A 627 56.42 -129.30 -82.92
N GLY A 628 57.46 -128.55 -83.31
CA GLY A 628 57.30 -127.27 -83.95
C GLY A 628 56.75 -127.44 -85.37
N LYS A 629 55.45 -127.25 -85.51
CA LYS A 629 54.86 -126.54 -86.65
C LYS A 629 54.58 -125.13 -86.17
N LEU A 630 54.97 -124.14 -86.97
CA LEU A 630 54.49 -122.76 -86.84
C LEU A 630 52.98 -122.81 -87.05
N ASP A 631 52.25 -122.92 -85.95
CA ASP A 631 50.80 -122.94 -85.97
C ASP A 631 50.34 -121.49 -86.14
N VAL A 632 50.42 -121.03 -87.39
CA VAL A 632 49.77 -119.79 -87.81
C VAL A 632 48.30 -119.85 -87.39
N GLU A 633 47.70 -121.04 -87.33
CA GLU A 633 46.38 -121.27 -86.73
C GLU A 633 46.32 -120.93 -85.22
N ALA A 634 47.33 -121.19 -84.39
CA ALA A 634 47.34 -120.77 -82.99
C ALA A 634 47.48 -119.24 -82.82
N ILE A 635 48.25 -118.58 -83.69
CA ILE A 635 48.37 -117.10 -83.71
C ILE A 635 47.06 -116.48 -84.26
N VAL A 636 46.49 -117.05 -85.31
CA VAL A 636 45.19 -116.66 -85.89
C VAL A 636 44.04 -117.00 -84.94
N ALA A 637 44.15 -118.01 -84.07
CA ALA A 637 43.19 -118.31 -83.01
C ALA A 637 43.36 -117.42 -81.77
N ALA A 638 44.57 -116.94 -81.49
CA ALA A 638 44.85 -115.95 -80.44
C ALA A 638 44.42 -114.53 -80.83
N LEU A 639 44.40 -114.21 -82.13
CA LEU A 639 43.97 -112.91 -82.66
C LEU A 639 42.52 -112.54 -82.28
N PRO A 640 41.50 -113.42 -82.40
CA PRO A 640 40.15 -113.18 -81.90
C PRO A 640 40.08 -112.93 -80.39
N GLN A 641 40.88 -113.65 -79.59
CA GLN A 641 40.98 -113.42 -78.15
C GLN A 641 41.63 -112.06 -77.82
N LEU A 642 42.62 -111.64 -78.60
CA LEU A 642 43.23 -110.32 -78.49
C LEU A 642 42.25 -109.22 -78.93
N VAL A 643 41.52 -109.41 -80.02
CA VAL A 643 40.46 -108.51 -80.49
C VAL A 643 39.36 -108.40 -79.44
N LEU A 644 38.89 -109.51 -78.86
CA LEU A 644 37.93 -109.49 -77.74
C LEU A 644 38.46 -108.75 -76.51
N ARG A 645 39.75 -108.92 -76.16
CA ARG A 645 40.38 -108.17 -75.07
C ARG A 645 40.51 -106.68 -75.39
N VAL A 646 40.82 -106.33 -76.63
CA VAL A 646 40.91 -104.95 -77.10
C VAL A 646 39.52 -104.30 -77.18
N ASP A 647 38.50 -105.04 -77.61
CA ASP A 647 37.11 -104.57 -77.69
C ASP A 647 36.50 -104.45 -76.29
N SER A 648 36.77 -105.40 -75.40
CA SER A 648 36.42 -105.29 -73.97
C SER A 648 37.13 -104.11 -73.29
N ALA A 649 38.40 -103.88 -73.61
CA ALA A 649 39.14 -102.71 -73.14
C ALA A 649 38.58 -101.41 -73.73
N LYS A 650 38.23 -101.37 -75.01
CA LYS A 650 37.57 -100.22 -75.66
C LYS A 650 36.23 -99.92 -75.03
N GLU A 651 35.40 -100.92 -74.77
CA GLU A 651 34.10 -100.72 -74.14
C GLU A 651 34.25 -100.23 -72.68
N THR A 652 35.24 -100.76 -71.95
CA THR A 652 35.59 -100.29 -70.61
C THR A 652 36.10 -98.84 -70.62
N ILE A 653 36.92 -98.48 -71.61
CA ILE A 653 37.40 -97.11 -71.85
C ILE A 653 36.24 -96.18 -72.22
N ALA A 654 35.32 -96.63 -73.08
CA ALA A 654 34.15 -95.85 -73.48
C ALA A 654 33.24 -95.55 -72.28
N ARG A 655 32.91 -96.56 -71.46
CA ARG A 655 32.10 -96.37 -70.23
C ARG A 655 32.80 -95.45 -69.23
N THR A 656 34.11 -95.62 -69.02
CA THR A 656 34.87 -94.71 -68.14
C THR A 656 34.96 -93.28 -68.69
N LEU A 657 34.99 -93.07 -70.01
CA LEU A 657 34.91 -91.74 -70.60
C LEU A 657 33.52 -91.10 -70.45
N THR A 658 32.42 -91.87 -70.59
CA THR A 658 31.06 -91.35 -70.37
C THR A 658 30.81 -91.01 -68.90
N ASP A 659 31.27 -91.86 -67.98
CA ASP A 659 31.25 -91.56 -66.53
C ASP A 659 32.08 -90.31 -66.21
N LYS A 660 33.16 -90.05 -66.97
CA LYS A 660 33.95 -88.83 -66.84
C LYS A 660 33.25 -87.61 -67.37
N GLU A 661 32.56 -87.69 -68.48
CA GLU A 661 31.79 -86.56 -69.01
C GLU A 661 30.66 -86.15 -68.04
N ASN A 662 30.02 -87.15 -67.42
CA ASN A 662 29.06 -86.93 -66.33
C ASN A 662 29.74 -86.30 -65.11
N GLN A 663 30.86 -86.84 -64.62
CA GLN A 663 31.61 -86.26 -63.49
C GLN A 663 32.10 -84.83 -63.78
N THR A 664 32.55 -84.55 -65.00
CA THR A 664 33.02 -83.21 -65.41
C THR A 664 31.86 -82.21 -65.49
N SER A 665 30.66 -82.69 -65.83
CA SER A 665 29.42 -81.90 -65.78
C SER A 665 29.01 -81.62 -64.33
N THR A 666 29.15 -82.60 -63.43
CA THR A 666 28.95 -82.41 -61.99
C THR A 666 29.93 -81.41 -61.40
N VAL A 667 31.23 -81.51 -61.73
CA VAL A 667 32.25 -80.55 -61.27
C VAL A 667 31.97 -79.15 -61.82
N ARG A 668 31.56 -79.01 -63.09
CA ARG A 668 31.15 -77.70 -63.65
C ARG A 668 29.93 -77.13 -62.94
N ALA A 669 28.93 -77.95 -62.60
CA ALA A 669 27.77 -77.52 -61.82
C ALA A 669 28.17 -77.07 -60.40
N MET A 670 29.04 -77.84 -59.72
CA MET A 670 29.57 -77.48 -58.40
C MET A 670 30.41 -76.20 -58.45
N GLN A 671 31.19 -76.00 -59.51
CA GLN A 671 31.99 -74.79 -59.69
C GLN A 671 31.12 -73.55 -59.98
N LEU A 672 30.00 -73.74 -60.69
CA LEU A 672 28.98 -72.70 -60.88
C LEU A 672 28.29 -72.37 -59.54
N GLN A 673 27.91 -73.38 -58.76
CA GLN A 673 27.34 -73.21 -57.42
C GLN A 673 28.31 -72.51 -56.47
N LEU A 674 29.58 -72.90 -56.43
CA LEU A 674 30.61 -72.23 -55.64
C LEU A 674 30.77 -70.75 -56.07
N SER A 675 30.75 -70.49 -57.37
CA SER A 675 30.85 -69.11 -57.89
C SER A 675 29.63 -68.26 -57.50
N GLN A 676 28.43 -68.85 -57.47
CA GLN A 676 27.21 -68.19 -57.00
C GLN A 676 27.24 -67.98 -55.48
N ALA A 677 27.67 -68.98 -54.70
CA ALA A 677 27.82 -68.90 -53.26
C ALA A 677 28.82 -67.82 -52.85
N LEU A 678 29.99 -67.74 -53.51
CA LEU A 678 31.00 -66.71 -53.28
C LEU A 678 30.48 -65.31 -53.59
N ARG A 679 29.75 -65.11 -54.69
CA ARG A 679 29.11 -63.81 -54.98
C ARG A 679 28.03 -63.45 -53.95
N SER A 680 27.27 -64.44 -53.49
CA SER A 680 26.26 -64.23 -52.44
C SER A 680 26.92 -63.86 -51.10
N LYS A 681 28.05 -64.50 -50.78
CA LYS A 681 28.85 -64.22 -49.59
C LYS A 681 29.44 -62.82 -49.65
N GLU A 682 30.09 -62.43 -50.75
CA GLU A 682 30.61 -61.07 -50.90
C GLU A 682 29.51 -60.00 -50.78
N LYS A 683 28.31 -60.30 -51.29
CA LYS A 683 27.16 -59.41 -51.11
C LYS A 683 26.73 -59.34 -49.65
N ALA A 684 26.62 -60.47 -48.96
CA ALA A 684 26.29 -60.54 -47.54
C ALA A 684 27.35 -59.84 -46.67
N GLU A 685 28.64 -59.94 -46.99
CA GLU A 685 29.73 -59.24 -46.30
C GLU A 685 29.64 -57.73 -46.48
N ARG A 686 29.35 -57.24 -47.70
CA ARG A 686 29.12 -55.81 -47.95
C ARG A 686 27.88 -55.31 -47.20
N ASP A 687 26.79 -56.06 -47.23
CA ASP A 687 25.55 -55.73 -46.53
C ASP A 687 25.78 -55.74 -44.99
N CYS A 688 26.55 -56.69 -44.47
CA CYS A 688 26.93 -56.78 -43.06
C CYS A 688 27.77 -55.57 -42.66
N SER A 689 28.81 -55.23 -43.43
CA SER A 689 29.65 -54.07 -43.16
C SER A 689 28.83 -52.77 -43.14
N THR A 690 27.89 -52.62 -44.08
CA THR A 690 27.00 -51.46 -44.15
C THR A 690 26.07 -51.39 -42.93
N ALA A 691 25.50 -52.51 -42.50
CA ALA A 691 24.64 -52.57 -41.32
C ALA A 691 25.43 -52.29 -40.02
N THR A 692 26.65 -52.83 -39.88
CA THR A 692 27.52 -52.55 -38.73
C THR A 692 27.87 -51.06 -38.63
N GLU A 693 28.13 -50.41 -39.77
CA GLU A 693 28.44 -48.98 -39.81
C GLU A 693 27.22 -48.12 -39.50
N GLN A 694 26.02 -48.50 -39.96
CA GLN A 694 24.76 -47.85 -39.58
C GLN A 694 24.48 -47.98 -38.07
N ILE A 695 24.68 -49.17 -37.50
CA ILE A 695 24.53 -49.39 -36.04
C ILE A 695 25.53 -48.50 -35.28
N ARG A 696 26.80 -48.46 -35.69
CA ARG A 696 27.82 -47.62 -35.06
C ARG A 696 27.45 -46.14 -35.08
N ASN A 697 26.89 -45.66 -36.19
CA ASN A 697 26.47 -44.27 -36.36
C ASN A 697 25.23 -43.93 -35.50
N LEU A 698 24.26 -44.86 -35.41
CA LEU A 698 23.12 -44.73 -34.49
C LEU A 698 23.56 -44.73 -33.01
N GLU A 699 24.52 -45.57 -32.65
CA GLU A 699 25.09 -45.60 -31.30
C GLU A 699 25.81 -44.30 -30.94
N GLN A 700 26.60 -43.74 -31.86
CA GLN A 700 27.21 -42.43 -31.68
C GLN A 700 26.18 -41.32 -31.51
N ARG A 701 25.10 -41.32 -32.29
CA ARG A 701 24.00 -40.35 -32.15
C ARG A 701 23.24 -40.49 -30.82
N LEU A 702 22.98 -41.72 -30.38
CA LEU A 702 22.37 -41.99 -29.07
C LEU A 702 23.29 -41.55 -27.92
N LEU A 703 24.59 -41.83 -28.01
CA LEU A 703 25.59 -41.36 -27.03
C LEU A 703 25.66 -39.82 -27.00
N ALA A 704 25.68 -39.16 -28.15
CA ALA A 704 25.68 -37.71 -28.22
C ALA A 704 24.41 -37.11 -27.60
N SER A 705 23.23 -37.63 -27.95
CA SER A 705 21.95 -37.20 -27.39
C SER A 705 21.83 -37.47 -25.89
N ARG A 706 22.39 -38.57 -25.40
CA ARG A 706 22.43 -38.88 -23.97
C ARG A 706 23.38 -37.94 -23.24
N SER A 707 24.56 -37.66 -23.80
CA SER A 707 25.53 -36.72 -23.21
C SER A 707 25.02 -35.28 -23.16
N SER A 708 24.19 -34.86 -24.11
CA SER A 708 23.56 -33.54 -24.07
C SER A 708 22.49 -33.50 -22.98
N PHE A 709 21.64 -34.53 -22.91
CA PHE A 709 20.61 -34.63 -21.87
C PHE A 709 21.20 -34.70 -20.45
N GLU A 710 22.28 -35.44 -20.25
CA GLU A 710 22.99 -35.51 -18.96
C GLU A 710 23.60 -34.14 -18.58
N ARG A 711 24.16 -33.41 -19.55
CA ARG A 711 24.65 -32.03 -19.31
C ARG A 711 23.53 -31.08 -18.93
N ASP A 712 22.37 -31.17 -19.58
CA ASP A 712 21.23 -30.32 -19.27
C ASP A 712 20.66 -30.62 -17.87
N ILE A 713 20.62 -31.90 -17.47
CA ILE A 713 20.24 -32.29 -16.10
C ILE A 713 21.25 -31.79 -15.07
N GLU A 714 22.56 -31.90 -15.34
CA GLU A 714 23.61 -31.45 -14.42
C GLU A 714 23.57 -29.92 -14.23
N ALA A 715 23.30 -29.18 -15.31
CA ALA A 715 23.07 -27.74 -15.26
C ALA A 715 21.84 -27.40 -14.40
N GLU A 716 20.76 -28.16 -14.53
CA GLU A 716 19.54 -27.93 -13.74
C GLU A 716 19.72 -28.30 -12.26
N ARG A 717 20.45 -29.39 -11.96
CA ARG A 717 20.85 -29.72 -10.58
C ARG A 717 21.73 -28.64 -9.96
N SER A 718 22.64 -28.06 -10.73
CA SER A 718 23.47 -26.96 -10.28
C SER A 718 22.63 -25.71 -9.96
N ARG A 719 21.60 -25.41 -10.76
CA ARG A 719 20.63 -24.34 -10.49
C ARG A 719 19.76 -24.64 -9.26
N ALA A 720 19.36 -25.88 -9.05
CA ALA A 720 18.59 -26.28 -7.88
C ALA A 720 19.42 -26.15 -6.59
N MET A 721 20.69 -26.58 -6.62
CA MET A 721 21.62 -26.42 -5.49
C MET A 721 21.91 -24.96 -5.16
N THR A 722 22.03 -24.08 -6.15
CA THR A 722 22.18 -22.64 -5.88
C THR A 722 20.89 -22.03 -5.32
N ALA A 723 19.72 -22.44 -5.81
CA ALA A 723 18.44 -22.01 -5.25
C ALA A 723 18.25 -22.49 -3.79
N GLU A 724 18.66 -23.71 -3.47
CA GLU A 724 18.60 -24.26 -2.12
C GLU A 724 19.55 -23.52 -1.17
N ARG A 725 20.80 -23.26 -1.58
CA ARG A 725 21.73 -22.43 -0.81
C ARG A 725 21.18 -21.02 -0.58
N LEU A 726 20.55 -20.41 -1.58
CA LEU A 726 19.91 -19.10 -1.42
C LEU A 726 18.73 -19.15 -0.43
N SER A 727 17.95 -20.24 -0.44
CA SER A 727 16.87 -20.46 0.52
C SER A 727 17.40 -20.62 1.95
N GLU A 728 18.50 -21.36 2.14
CA GLU A 728 19.16 -21.49 3.44
C GLU A 728 19.74 -20.17 3.94
N THR A 729 20.39 -19.38 3.07
CA THR A 729 20.88 -18.04 3.44
C THR A 729 19.73 -17.12 3.83
N PHE A 730 18.59 -17.21 3.14
CA PHE A 730 17.40 -16.42 3.46
C PHE A 730 16.77 -16.83 4.79
N LYS A 731 16.69 -18.14 5.09
CA LYS A 731 16.22 -18.62 6.40
C LYS A 731 17.15 -18.17 7.53
N LYS A 732 18.46 -18.19 7.29
CA LYS A 732 19.46 -17.74 8.26
C LYS A 732 19.36 -16.24 8.53
N SER A 733 19.21 -15.43 7.47
CA SER A 733 19.02 -13.98 7.63
C SER A 733 17.67 -13.65 8.29
N GLU A 734 16.61 -14.42 8.00
CA GLU A 734 15.32 -14.27 8.70
C GLU A 734 15.46 -14.57 10.21
N GLN A 735 16.20 -15.62 10.57
CA GLN A 735 16.45 -15.98 11.96
C GLN A 735 17.30 -14.93 12.69
N GLU A 736 18.38 -14.45 12.07
CA GLU A 736 19.19 -13.36 12.63
C GLU A 736 18.38 -12.06 12.81
N LEU A 737 17.46 -11.76 11.89
CA LEU A 737 16.55 -10.62 12.01
C LEU A 737 15.55 -10.80 13.15
N ARG A 738 15.05 -12.01 13.40
CA ARG A 738 14.18 -12.30 14.55
C ARG A 738 14.95 -12.13 15.86
N GLU A 739 16.17 -12.66 15.96
CA GLU A 739 17.00 -12.53 17.16
C GLU A 739 17.35 -11.07 17.46
N ARG A 740 17.68 -10.27 16.42
CA ARG A 740 17.90 -8.82 16.58
C ARG A 740 16.64 -8.08 17.02
N PHE A 741 15.49 -8.44 16.44
CA PHE A 741 14.20 -7.85 16.82
C PHE A 741 13.88 -8.14 18.29
N ASP A 742 14.03 -9.39 18.73
CA ASP A 742 13.79 -9.78 20.12
C ASP A 742 14.76 -9.09 21.09
N SER A 743 16.01 -8.86 20.68
CA SER A 743 17.00 -8.09 21.46
C SER A 743 16.60 -6.62 21.59
N MET A 744 16.26 -5.96 20.47
CA MET A 744 15.81 -4.55 20.51
C MET A 744 14.51 -4.40 21.31
N PHE A 745 13.58 -5.34 21.18
CA PHE A 745 12.33 -5.30 21.93
C PHE A 745 12.57 -5.43 23.44
N LYS A 746 13.52 -6.28 23.85
CA LYS A 746 13.98 -6.34 25.25
C LYS A 746 14.58 -5.03 25.74
N GLU A 747 15.47 -4.42 24.96
CA GLU A 747 16.09 -3.13 25.30
C GLU A 747 15.05 -2.01 25.42
N LEU A 748 14.05 -1.98 24.54
CA LEU A 748 12.93 -1.03 24.60
C LEU A 748 12.07 -1.21 25.86
N LEU A 749 11.76 -2.46 26.22
CA LEU A 749 11.04 -2.77 27.46
C LEU A 749 11.84 -2.34 28.70
N GLU A 750 13.16 -2.54 28.69
CA GLU A 750 14.04 -2.14 29.77
C GLU A 750 14.18 -0.60 29.87
N ALA A 751 14.30 0.09 28.73
CA ALA A 751 14.30 1.55 28.67
C ALA A 751 12.98 2.15 29.18
N ASN A 752 11.84 1.56 28.80
CA ASN A 752 10.53 2.00 29.26
C ASN A 752 10.36 1.76 30.78
N SER A 753 10.80 0.60 31.28
CA SER A 753 10.85 0.31 32.72
C SER A 753 11.70 1.34 33.50
N ASN A 754 12.84 1.73 32.96
CA ASN A 754 13.69 2.78 33.54
C ASN A 754 13.02 4.16 33.51
N THR A 755 12.28 4.47 32.44
CA THR A 755 11.55 5.75 32.31
C THR A 755 10.40 5.82 33.31
N VAL A 756 9.67 4.72 33.50
CA VAL A 756 8.62 4.61 34.53
C VAL A 756 9.21 4.76 35.94
N ARG A 757 10.38 4.15 36.23
CA ARG A 757 11.10 4.39 37.49
C ARG A 757 11.46 5.86 37.68
N LEU A 758 11.99 6.50 36.64
CA LEU A 758 12.37 7.91 36.67
C LEU A 758 11.16 8.83 36.91
N GLN A 759 10.04 8.58 36.23
CA GLN A 759 8.79 9.30 36.50
C GLN A 759 8.30 9.09 37.94
N GLY A 760 8.43 7.88 38.48
CA GLY A 760 8.16 7.61 39.89
C GLY A 760 9.05 8.41 40.85
N THR A 761 10.34 8.56 40.54
CA THR A 761 11.26 9.40 41.33
C THR A 761 10.95 10.88 41.23
N VAL A 762 10.64 11.39 40.04
CA VAL A 762 10.23 12.79 39.82
C VAL A 762 8.97 13.11 40.61
N ARG A 763 7.98 12.19 40.59
CA ARG A 763 6.75 12.35 41.38
C ARG A 763 7.02 12.42 42.88
N ARG A 764 7.93 11.60 43.40
CA ARG A 764 8.35 11.69 44.83
C ARG A 764 9.02 13.01 45.16
N ILE A 765 9.89 13.51 44.27
CA ILE A 765 10.56 14.81 44.45
C ILE A 765 9.53 15.94 44.45
N GLU A 766 8.54 15.90 43.55
CA GLU A 766 7.47 16.91 43.49
C GLU A 766 6.59 16.86 44.75
N GLU A 767 6.28 15.66 45.27
CA GLU A 767 5.55 15.49 46.53
C GLU A 767 6.34 16.00 47.75
N GLU A 768 7.65 15.79 47.79
CA GLU A 768 8.53 16.33 48.84
C GLU A 768 8.64 17.86 48.76
N LYS A 769 8.75 18.42 47.55
CA LYS A 769 8.71 19.86 47.31
C LYS A 769 7.39 20.48 47.75
N GLN A 770 6.25 19.84 47.46
CA GLN A 770 4.94 20.29 47.95
C GLN A 770 4.82 20.18 49.48
N ARG A 771 5.41 19.16 50.10
CA ARG A 771 5.51 19.05 51.57
C ARG A 771 6.38 20.15 52.17
N ALA A 772 7.49 20.50 51.53
CA ALA A 772 8.37 21.59 51.96
C ALA A 772 7.67 22.96 51.85
N LEU A 773 6.94 23.21 50.76
CA LEU A 773 6.16 24.44 50.57
C LEU A 773 5.06 24.58 51.63
N ARG A 774 4.37 23.50 52.00
CA ARG A 774 3.38 23.52 53.10
C ARG A 774 3.99 23.79 54.48
N ARG A 775 5.26 23.41 54.69
CA ARG A 775 5.99 23.74 55.93
C ARG A 775 6.40 25.21 55.97
N LEU A 776 6.68 25.82 54.81
CA LEU A 776 7.04 27.24 54.69
C LEU A 776 5.83 28.18 54.75
N SER A 777 4.63 27.72 54.40
CA SER A 777 3.40 28.52 54.52
C SER A 777 2.86 28.61 55.96
N SER A 778 3.35 27.77 56.88
CA SER A 778 2.85 27.70 58.26
C SER A 778 3.33 28.81 59.22
N PRO A 779 4.52 29.44 59.07
CA PRO A 779 4.94 30.55 59.94
C PRO A 779 4.50 31.93 59.42
N LEU A 780 4.24 32.08 58.11
CA LEU A 780 3.89 33.38 57.51
C LEU A 780 2.46 33.83 57.84
N GLY A 781 1.55 32.91 58.14
CA GLY A 781 0.21 33.24 58.67
C GLY A 781 0.22 33.72 60.13
N ALA A 782 1.26 33.42 60.91
CA ALA A 782 1.35 33.80 62.32
C ALA A 782 2.02 35.18 62.54
N LEU A 783 2.75 35.70 61.54
CA LEU A 783 3.40 37.02 61.60
C LEU A 783 2.48 38.17 61.18
N PHE A 784 1.40 37.90 60.44
CA PHE A 784 0.46 38.94 59.99
C PHE A 784 -0.55 39.38 61.06
N TYR A 785 -0.68 38.64 62.17
CA TYR A 785 -1.54 39.01 63.31
C TYR A 785 -0.81 39.75 64.44
N ALA A 786 0.50 39.98 64.33
CA ALA A 786 1.32 40.53 65.42
C ALA A 786 1.81 41.98 65.23
N LEU A 787 1.53 42.65 64.10
CA LEU A 787 2.12 43.97 63.76
C LEU A 787 1.14 45.00 63.17
N GLY A 788 -0.07 45.15 63.73
CA GLY A 788 -1.00 46.18 63.26
C GLY A 788 -2.08 46.55 64.27
N GLY A 789 -1.69 47.14 65.41
CA GLY A 789 -2.60 47.73 66.37
C GLY A 789 -1.91 48.84 67.15
N GLY A 790 -2.26 50.09 66.86
CA GLY A 790 -1.78 51.27 67.58
C GLY A 790 -1.91 52.55 66.77
N GLU A 791 -3.11 53.15 66.75
CA GLU A 791 -3.27 54.59 66.52
C GLU A 791 -3.91 55.22 67.77
N ASP A 792 -3.20 56.22 68.28
CA ASP A 792 -3.47 57.05 69.44
C ASP A 792 -4.58 58.09 69.17
N GLN A 793 -5.43 58.28 70.18
CA GLN A 793 -6.06 59.56 70.51
C GLN A 793 -5.01 60.45 71.21
N PRO A 794 -5.05 61.81 71.14
CA PRO A 794 -5.88 62.52 72.10
C PRO A 794 -6.41 63.92 71.69
N SER A 795 -7.42 64.32 72.43
CA SER A 795 -7.97 65.67 72.57
C SER A 795 -6.98 66.68 73.19
N ALA A 796 -6.65 67.73 72.44
CA ALA A 796 -6.56 69.16 72.82
C ALA A 796 -5.95 69.96 71.66
#